data_AF-A0A3E3I907-F1
#
_entry.id   AF-A0A3E3I907-F1
#
_cell.length_a   1.000
_cell.length_b   1.000
_cell.length_c   1.000
_cell.angle_alpha   90.00
_cell.angle_beta   90.00
_cell.angle_gamma   90.00
#
_symmetry.space_group_name_H-M   'P 1'
#
loop_
_entity.id
_entity.type
_entity.pdbx_description
1 polymer ?
#
loop_
_entity_poly.entity_id
_entity_poly.type
_entity_poly.pdbx_seq_one_letter_code
_entity_poly.pdbx_strand_id
1 'polypeptide(L)'
;MGESRKQSICYFDVEGCAVYGKNKLETAIKEAGYQVEVLNHFTEKKDLDGFVLVVGSVEDQRVEVLLKSTGTKPVREPQSTIRKWCKTVDGNILLLSGSDQVGLMYTLLEMAEQVRTEGVDALINAEDQTEIPENEVRCMDRYLLGHLDNEWFLSEEFWRYYLERLAQARFNRFCLILGFDTAYMSPPYPFFTEVEEFPQIRMKEFGSEQREQNLNMLRKIISLCHEYGIQFVLATWQQRPWTTEQDELVSGLPEDENMLSEYCYCGMKALLKAVPDIDIVQFRVNHESGVGTQVSAEAFWNHCADAVADAGNELGKTFTLDLRAKGLTETMVRHAFARGLKVEVPTKYWCEHAALPYHLSTMRSEELAQLDNFNHSRRYSYADMLKKPRYYNVIFRLWNYGSTNLFLWGDADYARRFSKSCSLSQAAGFQVNAPLSLKYGHELSHKEAWNTFADESLRSGKWEDERFWMWYTMFGRLGYRTDTHEKVWLREFDSHFGKGRGKILEQALAEASKIIPMITTVHMPVHPSLRYWTEMSTGFALFDENNLYSPQKYDFQSGITYGSTEPSDHGMFYGIEEYVKDCVNGTMAGKYTPVQYAGWLQTLADGVEEKISQAQAVPEKGDNAEYKALLVDLRMLCDMARYHAYKIRAALELAWWKHNKDTAHLKACETLFRRALRYWELLSEKGDKAYYHDLDFSSAGSKTRRGTWRDLKKELEADLNTIEKLLDGASVTDTLYKKEKEEKELCLSSEFPAEVKAGSDIRIRVSKTGVGIWPDTPVLHYRHVNQTEGLFHTLVMTETGEGYEAVIPGEYVTADWDLMVYITVQKRNGICSMYPGIYNPVYPYPYHVITVDD
;
A
#
# COMPACT_ATOMS: atom_id res chain seq x y z
N MET A 1 -51.53 -17.04 13.45
CA MET A 1 -50.43 -16.31 14.11
C MET A 1 -49.24 -17.24 14.05
N GLY A 2 -48.28 -16.98 13.15
CA GLY A 2 -47.10 -17.83 13.04
C GLY A 2 -46.21 -17.65 14.26
N GLU A 3 -45.67 -18.74 14.81
CA GLU A 3 -44.72 -18.69 15.92
C GLU A 3 -43.54 -17.78 15.57
N SER A 4 -43.26 -16.80 16.45
CA SER A 4 -42.09 -15.93 16.33
C SER A 4 -40.84 -16.79 16.47
N ARG A 5 -40.03 -16.91 15.41
CA ARG A 5 -38.78 -17.65 15.44
C ARG A 5 -37.77 -16.91 16.31
N LYS A 6 -37.16 -17.60 17.27
CA LYS A 6 -36.20 -17.01 18.22
C LYS A 6 -34.83 -17.66 18.07
N GLN A 7 -33.77 -16.85 18.12
CA GLN A 7 -32.40 -17.30 18.29
C GLN A 7 -31.96 -16.99 19.74
N SER A 8 -31.61 -18.03 20.50
CA SER A 8 -31.17 -17.87 21.89
C SER A 8 -29.66 -17.61 21.94
N ILE A 9 -29.25 -16.61 22.74
CA ILE A 9 -27.86 -16.15 22.86
C ILE A 9 -27.49 -15.97 24.34
N CYS A 10 -26.31 -16.43 24.74
CA CYS A 10 -25.74 -16.20 26.06
C CYS A 10 -24.43 -15.41 25.90
N TYR A 11 -24.32 -14.27 26.59
CA TYR A 11 -23.15 -13.40 26.53
C TYR A 11 -22.33 -13.51 27.81
N PHE A 12 -21.01 -13.61 27.67
CA PHE A 12 -20.03 -13.57 28.75
C PHE A 12 -19.00 -12.48 28.46
N ASP A 13 -18.90 -11.53 29.37
CA ASP A 13 -17.85 -10.50 29.38
C ASP A 13 -17.68 -9.77 28.04
N VAL A 14 -18.81 -9.37 27.43
CA VAL A 14 -18.82 -8.61 26.18
C VAL A 14 -18.79 -7.12 26.52
N GLU A 15 -17.63 -6.50 26.34
CA GLU A 15 -17.37 -5.11 26.70
C GLU A 15 -16.52 -4.38 25.64
N GLY A 16 -16.29 -3.08 25.84
CA GLY A 16 -15.53 -2.24 24.91
C GLY A 16 -16.04 -2.36 23.46
N CYS A 17 -15.11 -2.57 22.53
CA CYS A 17 -15.43 -2.69 21.10
C CYS A 17 -16.25 -3.93 20.73
N ALA A 18 -16.25 -5.00 21.53
CA ALA A 18 -17.07 -6.19 21.26
C ALA A 18 -18.58 -5.89 21.35
N VAL A 19 -18.97 -4.85 22.09
CA VAL A 19 -20.37 -4.38 22.15
C VAL A 19 -20.85 -3.93 20.76
N TYR A 20 -19.99 -3.29 19.96
CA TYR A 20 -20.32 -2.92 18.59
C TYR A 20 -20.56 -4.17 17.72
N GLY A 21 -19.66 -5.16 17.78
CA GLY A 21 -19.83 -6.45 17.08
C GLY A 21 -21.12 -7.18 17.49
N LYS A 22 -21.43 -7.19 18.80
CA LYS A 22 -22.68 -7.74 19.34
C LYS A 22 -23.90 -7.07 18.72
N ASN A 23 -23.93 -5.73 18.72
CA ASN A 23 -25.06 -4.98 18.18
C ASN A 23 -25.28 -5.27 16.68
N LYS A 24 -24.20 -5.43 15.91
CA LYS A 24 -24.27 -5.80 14.48
C LYS A 24 -24.83 -7.20 14.28
N LEU A 25 -24.36 -8.18 15.04
CA LEU A 25 -24.89 -9.54 14.96
C LEU A 25 -26.38 -9.60 15.31
N GLU A 26 -26.79 -8.95 16.41
CA GLU A 26 -28.20 -8.90 16.80
C GLU A 26 -29.08 -8.22 15.75
N THR A 27 -28.57 -7.16 15.11
CA THR A 27 -29.28 -6.45 14.05
C THR A 27 -29.45 -7.36 12.84
N ALA A 28 -28.38 -8.03 12.39
CA ALA A 28 -28.45 -8.97 11.26
C ALA A 28 -29.45 -10.11 11.52
N ILE A 29 -29.48 -10.67 12.74
CA ILE A 29 -30.46 -11.72 13.13
C ILE A 29 -31.90 -11.18 13.07
N LYS A 30 -32.13 -9.94 13.56
CA LYS A 30 -33.45 -9.29 13.52
C LYS A 30 -33.91 -9.02 12.10
N GLU A 31 -33.02 -8.53 11.23
CA GLU A 31 -33.29 -8.28 9.81
C GLU A 31 -33.55 -9.58 9.03
N ALA A 32 -32.93 -10.70 9.45
CA ALA A 32 -33.22 -12.03 8.94
C ALA A 32 -34.57 -12.62 9.45
N GLY A 33 -35.35 -11.87 10.23
CA GLY A 33 -36.71 -12.24 10.67
C GLY A 33 -36.78 -13.05 11.96
N TYR A 34 -35.72 -13.07 12.77
CA TYR A 34 -35.68 -13.77 14.06
C TYR A 34 -35.64 -12.78 15.23
N GLN A 35 -36.25 -13.15 16.36
CA GLN A 35 -36.07 -12.43 17.62
C GLN A 35 -34.82 -12.93 18.37
N VAL A 36 -34.10 -12.03 19.01
CA VAL A 36 -32.97 -12.38 19.89
C VAL A 36 -33.50 -12.63 21.31
N GLU A 37 -33.26 -13.83 21.82
CA GLU A 37 -33.59 -14.23 23.19
C GLU A 37 -32.30 -14.34 24.00
N VAL A 38 -32.05 -13.37 24.88
CA VAL A 38 -30.84 -13.36 25.72
C VAL A 38 -31.06 -14.24 26.96
N LEU A 39 -30.16 -15.19 27.18
CA LEU A 39 -30.15 -16.12 28.32
C LEU A 39 -29.12 -15.66 29.36
N ASN A 40 -29.39 -15.90 30.65
CA ASN A 40 -28.36 -15.64 31.68
C ASN A 40 -27.31 -16.75 31.70
N HIS A 41 -27.69 -17.97 31.27
CA HIS A 41 -26.79 -19.10 31.15
C HIS A 41 -27.21 -20.00 29.98
N PHE A 42 -26.24 -20.54 29.24
CA PHE A 42 -26.51 -21.37 28.05
C PHE A 42 -27.21 -22.70 28.34
N THR A 43 -27.29 -23.12 29.61
CA THR A 43 -28.03 -24.32 30.04
C THR A 43 -29.50 -24.05 30.37
N GLU A 44 -29.97 -22.79 30.34
CA GLU A 44 -31.37 -22.43 30.60
C GLU A 44 -32.32 -23.02 29.54
N LYS A 45 -31.80 -23.23 28.32
CA LYS A 45 -32.54 -23.82 27.21
C LYS A 45 -31.91 -25.16 26.84
N LYS A 46 -32.70 -26.23 26.95
CA LYS A 46 -32.34 -27.56 26.46
C LYS A 46 -32.88 -27.70 25.06
N ASP A 47 -32.01 -27.52 24.07
CA ASP A 47 -32.40 -27.57 22.66
C ASP A 47 -31.54 -28.62 21.95
N LEU A 48 -32.06 -29.85 21.88
CA LEU A 48 -31.38 -30.98 21.25
C LEU A 48 -31.50 -30.94 19.72
N ASP A 49 -32.54 -30.28 19.20
CA ASP A 49 -32.82 -30.15 17.77
C ASP A 49 -32.28 -28.82 17.19
N GLY A 50 -32.05 -27.81 18.04
CA GLY A 50 -31.43 -26.53 17.71
C GLY A 50 -30.06 -26.31 18.35
N PHE A 51 -29.71 -25.04 18.60
CA PHE A 51 -28.48 -24.66 19.27
C PHE A 51 -28.59 -23.31 19.99
N VAL A 52 -27.73 -23.12 21.00
CA VAL A 52 -27.55 -21.83 21.70
C VAL A 52 -26.28 -21.16 21.19
N LEU A 53 -26.36 -19.88 20.87
CA LEU A 53 -25.15 -19.07 20.62
C LEU A 53 -24.52 -18.70 21.96
N VAL A 54 -23.25 -18.99 22.14
CA VAL A 54 -22.47 -18.47 23.26
C VAL A 54 -21.46 -17.48 22.70
N VAL A 55 -21.39 -16.30 23.31
CA VAL A 55 -20.53 -15.21 22.86
C VAL A 55 -19.70 -14.71 24.03
N GLY A 56 -18.38 -14.67 23.89
CA GLY A 56 -17.49 -14.12 24.91
C GLY A 56 -16.01 -14.34 24.58
N SER A 57 -15.12 -13.63 25.28
CA SER A 57 -13.67 -13.76 25.09
C SER A 57 -13.11 -15.01 25.79
N VAL A 58 -11.93 -15.46 25.35
CA VAL A 58 -11.18 -16.55 25.99
C VAL A 58 -10.71 -16.19 27.42
N GLU A 59 -10.75 -14.91 27.78
CA GLU A 59 -10.42 -14.43 29.12
C GLU A 59 -11.47 -14.88 30.16
N ASP A 60 -12.71 -15.12 29.74
CA ASP A 60 -13.75 -15.69 30.59
C ASP A 60 -13.56 -17.20 30.78
N GLN A 61 -13.46 -17.65 32.03
CA GLN A 61 -13.23 -19.05 32.39
C GLN A 61 -14.30 -20.00 31.81
N ARG A 62 -15.55 -19.55 31.65
CA ARG A 62 -16.64 -20.38 31.10
C ARG A 62 -16.44 -20.65 29.62
N VAL A 63 -16.00 -19.63 28.87
CA VAL A 63 -15.64 -19.75 27.46
C VAL A 63 -14.44 -20.66 27.29
N GLU A 64 -13.41 -20.49 28.14
CA GLU A 64 -12.22 -21.35 28.11
C GLU A 64 -12.56 -22.83 28.37
N VAL A 65 -13.46 -23.11 29.32
CA VAL A 65 -13.94 -24.48 29.61
C VAL A 65 -14.70 -25.07 28.42
N LEU A 66 -15.57 -24.30 27.77
CA LEU A 66 -16.28 -24.73 26.57
C LEU A 66 -15.29 -25.06 25.45
N LEU A 67 -14.29 -24.22 25.20
CA LEU A 67 -13.25 -24.50 24.18
C LEU A 67 -12.46 -25.76 24.49
N LYS A 68 -11.98 -25.91 25.73
CA LYS A 68 -11.24 -27.09 26.18
C LYS A 68 -12.06 -28.38 26.03
N SER A 69 -13.37 -28.32 26.21
CA SER A 69 -14.26 -29.47 26.03
C SER A 69 -14.27 -30.03 24.59
N THR A 70 -13.89 -29.22 23.61
CA THR A 70 -13.78 -29.64 22.20
C THR A 70 -12.43 -30.29 21.86
N GLY A 71 -11.50 -30.38 22.82
CA GLY A 71 -10.12 -30.80 22.58
C GLY A 71 -9.25 -29.71 21.94
N THR A 72 -9.76 -28.50 21.76
CA THR A 72 -9.03 -27.36 21.19
C THR A 72 -8.27 -26.62 22.28
N LYS A 73 -7.01 -26.23 22.01
CA LYS A 73 -6.23 -25.37 22.92
C LYS A 73 -6.71 -23.92 22.77
N PRO A 74 -6.87 -23.17 23.88
CA PRO A 74 -7.16 -21.74 23.81
C PRO A 74 -6.02 -20.99 23.11
N VAL A 75 -6.36 -20.22 22.08
CA VAL A 75 -5.47 -19.28 21.39
C VAL A 75 -5.50 -17.95 22.13
N ARG A 76 -4.33 -17.35 22.39
CA ARG A 76 -4.18 -16.14 23.21
C ARG A 76 -3.43 -15.01 22.49
N GLU A 77 -2.97 -15.27 21.28
CA GLU A 77 -2.42 -14.28 20.37
C GLU A 77 -3.47 -13.15 20.17
N PRO A 78 -3.11 -11.87 20.37
CA PRO A 78 -4.08 -10.77 20.31
C PRO A 78 -4.92 -10.76 19.04
N GLN A 79 -6.18 -10.36 19.15
CA GLN A 79 -7.11 -10.18 18.03
C GLN A 79 -7.46 -11.47 17.25
N SER A 80 -7.17 -12.65 17.83
CA SER A 80 -7.52 -13.93 17.21
C SER A 80 -9.02 -14.17 17.25
N THR A 81 -9.57 -14.71 16.16
CA THR A 81 -11.00 -15.05 16.02
C THR A 81 -11.21 -16.53 16.27
N ILE A 82 -12.32 -16.89 16.90
CA ILE A 82 -12.63 -18.28 17.23
C ILE A 82 -14.12 -18.54 16.99
N ARG A 83 -14.42 -19.54 16.17
CA ARG A 83 -15.77 -20.07 15.94
C ARG A 83 -15.74 -21.58 16.15
N LYS A 84 -16.57 -22.09 17.06
CA LYS A 84 -16.50 -23.51 17.44
C LYS A 84 -17.84 -24.09 17.84
N TRP A 85 -18.19 -25.24 17.27
CA TRP A 85 -19.27 -26.08 17.77
C TRP A 85 -18.83 -26.85 19.01
N CYS A 86 -19.59 -26.70 20.09
CA CYS A 86 -19.39 -27.41 21.35
C CYS A 86 -20.61 -28.31 21.62
N LYS A 87 -20.37 -29.58 21.97
CA LYS A 87 -21.43 -30.49 22.41
C LYS A 87 -21.51 -30.48 23.93
N THR A 88 -22.71 -30.27 24.45
CA THR A 88 -22.98 -30.38 25.88
C THR A 88 -24.01 -31.48 26.14
N VAL A 89 -24.20 -31.84 27.42
CA VAL A 89 -25.28 -32.76 27.82
C VAL A 89 -26.67 -32.20 27.50
N ASP A 90 -26.80 -30.87 27.48
CA ASP A 90 -28.08 -30.16 27.37
C ASP A 90 -28.38 -29.63 25.95
N GLY A 91 -27.50 -29.85 24.97
CA GLY A 91 -27.69 -29.39 23.58
C GLY A 91 -26.40 -29.03 22.84
N ASN A 92 -26.56 -28.51 21.62
CA ASN A 92 -25.46 -28.00 20.80
C ASN A 92 -25.24 -26.50 21.07
N ILE A 93 -23.98 -26.08 21.11
CA ILE A 93 -23.58 -24.68 21.25
C ILE A 93 -22.74 -24.29 20.04
N LEU A 94 -23.05 -23.14 19.43
CA LEU A 94 -22.11 -22.44 18.57
C LEU A 94 -21.45 -21.34 19.40
N LEU A 95 -20.17 -21.52 19.69
CA LEU A 95 -19.34 -20.55 20.38
C LEU A 95 -18.73 -19.57 19.37
N LEU A 96 -19.02 -18.28 19.54
CA LEU A 96 -18.37 -17.16 18.87
C LEU A 96 -17.48 -16.47 19.90
N SER A 97 -16.17 -16.54 19.71
CA SER A 97 -15.18 -16.10 20.68
C SER A 97 -14.00 -15.38 20.03
N GLY A 98 -13.21 -14.70 20.83
CA GLY A 98 -11.92 -14.15 20.43
C GLY A 98 -10.92 -14.21 21.58
N SER A 99 -9.63 -14.08 21.28
CA SER A 99 -8.60 -14.06 22.32
C SER A 99 -8.71 -12.84 23.24
N ASP A 100 -9.24 -11.73 22.71
CA ASP A 100 -9.54 -10.48 23.40
C ASP A 100 -10.86 -9.86 22.85
N GLN A 101 -11.24 -8.68 23.35
CA GLN A 101 -12.46 -7.98 22.90
C GLN A 101 -12.41 -7.57 21.41
N VAL A 102 -11.23 -7.32 20.84
CA VAL A 102 -11.07 -6.97 19.42
C VAL A 102 -11.25 -8.19 18.53
N GLY A 103 -10.64 -9.33 18.89
CA GLY A 103 -10.86 -10.61 18.21
C GLY A 103 -12.32 -11.09 18.32
N LEU A 104 -12.96 -10.83 19.47
CA LEU A 104 -14.39 -11.10 19.65
C LEU A 104 -15.23 -10.21 18.73
N MET A 105 -14.94 -8.90 18.67
CA MET A 105 -15.59 -7.98 17.73
C MET A 105 -15.45 -8.47 16.29
N TYR A 106 -14.24 -8.84 15.84
CA TYR A 106 -14.00 -9.34 14.48
C TYR A 106 -14.79 -10.61 14.16
N THR A 107 -14.91 -11.52 15.14
CA THR A 107 -15.72 -12.74 15.00
C THR A 107 -17.20 -12.41 14.83
N LEU A 108 -17.71 -11.48 15.63
CA LEU A 108 -19.11 -11.07 15.59
C LEU A 108 -19.46 -10.29 14.31
N LEU A 109 -18.56 -9.42 13.84
CA LEU A 109 -18.74 -8.70 12.58
C LEU A 109 -18.76 -9.64 11.38
N GLU A 110 -17.84 -10.63 11.34
CA GLU A 110 -17.85 -11.64 10.28
C GLU A 110 -19.15 -12.47 10.28
N MET A 111 -19.63 -12.89 11.45
CA MET A 111 -20.89 -13.63 11.53
C MET A 111 -22.11 -12.76 11.21
N ALA A 112 -22.12 -11.49 11.61
CA ALA A 112 -23.18 -10.56 11.24
C ALA A 112 -23.28 -10.42 9.72
N GLU A 113 -22.14 -10.31 9.05
CA GLU A 113 -22.07 -10.18 7.59
C GLU A 113 -22.51 -11.46 6.86
N GLN A 114 -22.16 -12.64 7.37
CA GLN A 114 -22.68 -13.91 6.85
C GLN A 114 -24.21 -14.00 7.04
N VAL A 115 -24.74 -13.60 8.21
CA VAL A 115 -26.19 -13.59 8.45
C VAL A 115 -26.91 -12.60 7.54
N ARG A 116 -26.33 -11.42 7.28
CA ARG A 116 -26.90 -10.42 6.36
C ARG A 116 -27.05 -10.96 4.93
N THR A 117 -26.12 -11.80 4.50
CA THR A 117 -26.03 -12.28 3.11
C THR A 117 -26.69 -13.64 2.88
N GLU A 118 -26.69 -14.52 3.89
CA GLU A 118 -27.19 -15.91 3.80
C GLU A 118 -28.39 -16.18 4.74
N GLY A 119 -28.76 -15.25 5.60
CA GLY A 119 -29.78 -15.42 6.64
C GLY A 119 -29.26 -16.16 7.87
N VAL A 120 -30.16 -16.55 8.78
CA VAL A 120 -29.78 -17.30 10.01
C VAL A 120 -29.15 -18.67 9.70
N ASP A 121 -29.35 -19.20 8.49
CA ASP A 121 -28.69 -20.42 8.02
C ASP A 121 -27.15 -20.30 8.05
N ALA A 122 -26.58 -19.09 7.98
CA ALA A 122 -25.15 -18.85 8.19
C ALA A 122 -24.65 -19.34 9.57
N LEU A 123 -25.48 -19.21 10.60
CA LEU A 123 -25.15 -19.66 11.96
C LEU A 123 -25.24 -21.18 12.05
N ILE A 124 -26.22 -21.79 11.38
CA ILE A 124 -26.40 -23.25 11.34
C ILE A 124 -25.23 -23.92 10.59
N ASN A 125 -24.81 -23.31 9.48
CA ASN A 125 -23.76 -23.83 8.60
C ASN A 125 -22.35 -23.34 8.98
N ALA A 126 -22.21 -22.66 10.13
CA ALA A 126 -20.92 -22.17 10.59
C ALA A 126 -19.91 -23.31 10.72
N GLU A 127 -18.74 -23.17 10.09
CA GLU A 127 -17.66 -24.15 10.22
C GLU A 127 -16.74 -23.81 11.39
N ASP A 128 -16.21 -24.82 12.07
CA ASP A 128 -15.19 -24.60 13.10
C ASP A 128 -13.97 -23.90 12.50
N GLN A 129 -13.58 -22.77 13.08
CA GLN A 129 -12.46 -21.98 12.58
C GLN A 129 -11.75 -21.25 13.72
N THR A 130 -10.44 -21.11 13.61
CA THR A 130 -9.63 -20.22 14.44
C THR A 130 -8.65 -19.49 13.54
N GLU A 131 -8.62 -18.16 13.60
CA GLU A 131 -7.71 -17.35 12.82
C GLU A 131 -6.83 -16.54 13.77
N ILE A 132 -5.54 -16.46 13.46
CA ILE A 132 -4.54 -15.65 14.16
C ILE A 132 -4.04 -14.61 13.15
N PRO A 133 -3.92 -13.32 13.53
CA PRO A 133 -3.40 -12.30 12.61
C PRO A 133 -1.95 -12.60 12.20
N GLU A 134 -1.65 -12.45 10.91
CA GLU A 134 -0.30 -12.61 10.35
C GLU A 134 0.54 -11.34 10.43
N ASN A 135 -0.09 -10.17 10.48
CA ASN A 135 0.55 -8.88 10.74
C ASN A 135 0.02 -8.30 12.05
N GLU A 136 0.91 -7.86 12.94
CA GLU A 136 0.53 -7.20 14.19
C GLU A 136 -0.07 -5.82 13.93
N VAL A 137 0.48 -5.07 12.97
CA VAL A 137 0.03 -3.71 12.61
C VAL A 137 -0.61 -3.71 11.22
N ARG A 138 -1.86 -3.22 11.17
CA ARG A 138 -2.61 -2.97 9.93
C ARG A 138 -3.21 -1.57 10.04
N CYS A 139 -2.47 -0.60 9.51
CA CYS A 139 -2.78 0.81 9.68
C CYS A 139 -3.33 1.45 8.41
N MET A 140 -4.32 2.33 8.57
CA MET A 140 -4.81 3.21 7.51
C MET A 140 -4.40 4.66 7.80
N ASP A 141 -3.73 5.29 6.83
CA ASP A 141 -3.31 6.68 6.88
C ASP A 141 -4.34 7.58 6.19
N ARG A 142 -4.62 8.74 6.78
CA ARG A 142 -5.39 9.83 6.14
C ARG A 142 -4.72 11.17 6.41
N TYR A 143 -4.69 12.01 5.38
CA TYR A 143 -4.02 13.32 5.39
C TYR A 143 -5.04 14.43 5.59
N LEU A 144 -4.71 15.42 6.41
CA LEU A 144 -5.47 16.66 6.54
C LEU A 144 -4.63 17.80 5.96
N LEU A 145 -5.10 18.38 4.85
CA LEU A 145 -4.28 19.25 4.01
C LEU A 145 -4.70 20.71 4.06
N GLY A 146 -5.96 20.97 4.42
CA GLY A 146 -6.49 22.32 4.46
C GLY A 146 -7.98 22.40 4.75
N HIS A 147 -8.56 23.60 4.63
CA HIS A 147 -9.92 23.91 5.08
C HIS A 147 -11.03 23.18 4.30
N LEU A 148 -10.79 22.78 3.04
CA LEU A 148 -11.79 22.02 2.26
C LEU A 148 -12.01 20.61 2.81
N ASP A 149 -11.02 20.05 3.53
CA ASP A 149 -11.17 18.77 4.21
C ASP A 149 -12.13 18.82 5.40
N ASN A 150 -12.53 20.01 5.86
CA ASN A 150 -13.52 20.15 6.94
C ASN A 150 -14.86 19.48 6.61
N GLU A 151 -15.15 19.23 5.32
CA GLU A 151 -16.33 18.47 4.89
C GLU A 151 -16.41 17.08 5.54
N TRP A 152 -15.26 16.42 5.73
CA TRP A 152 -15.15 15.10 6.36
C TRP A 152 -14.49 15.19 7.74
N PHE A 153 -13.50 16.07 7.94
CA PHE A 153 -12.78 16.19 9.21
C PHE A 153 -13.71 16.58 10.36
N LEU A 154 -14.62 17.55 10.16
CA LEU A 154 -15.55 18.01 11.20
C LEU A 154 -16.89 17.24 11.23
N SER A 155 -17.01 16.15 10.45
CA SER A 155 -18.24 15.37 10.34
C SER A 155 -18.20 14.11 11.20
N GLU A 156 -18.93 14.10 12.32
CA GLU A 156 -19.09 12.88 13.13
C GLU A 156 -19.68 11.72 12.31
N GLU A 157 -20.59 12.02 11.39
CA GLU A 157 -21.21 11.01 10.53
C GLU A 157 -20.17 10.34 9.62
N PHE A 158 -19.28 11.13 9.02
CA PHE A 158 -18.19 10.59 8.22
C PHE A 158 -17.31 9.66 9.06
N TRP A 159 -16.88 10.10 10.24
CA TRP A 159 -15.98 9.31 11.09
C TRP A 159 -16.61 8.02 11.60
N ARG A 160 -17.90 8.03 11.91
CA ARG A 160 -18.62 6.81 12.29
C ARG A 160 -18.60 5.79 11.18
N TYR A 161 -18.98 6.20 9.96
CA TYR A 161 -18.97 5.33 8.78
C TYR A 161 -17.55 4.85 8.44
N TYR A 162 -16.57 5.76 8.42
CA TYR A 162 -15.21 5.46 8.00
C TYR A 162 -14.54 4.45 8.92
N LEU A 163 -14.59 4.67 10.24
CA LEU A 163 -13.95 3.79 11.23
C LEU A 163 -14.70 2.47 11.39
N GLU A 164 -16.02 2.46 11.23
CA GLU A 164 -16.82 1.23 11.12
C GLU A 164 -16.30 0.34 9.98
N ARG A 165 -16.11 0.92 8.79
CA ARG A 165 -15.56 0.18 7.63
C ARG A 165 -14.17 -0.38 7.93
N LEU A 166 -13.31 0.40 8.59
CA LEU A 166 -11.97 -0.08 8.98
C LEU A 166 -12.04 -1.29 9.93
N ALA A 167 -12.94 -1.26 10.92
CA ALA A 167 -13.11 -2.37 11.85
C ALA A 167 -13.68 -3.62 11.18
N GLN A 168 -14.66 -3.47 10.26
CA GLN A 168 -15.19 -4.58 9.46
C GLN A 168 -14.11 -5.25 8.59
N ALA A 169 -13.22 -4.44 8.02
CA ALA A 169 -12.06 -4.90 7.27
C ALA A 169 -10.91 -5.43 8.16
N ARG A 170 -11.01 -5.29 9.49
CA ARG A 170 -10.00 -5.71 10.49
C ARG A 170 -8.70 -4.89 10.51
N PHE A 171 -8.76 -3.62 10.12
CA PHE A 171 -7.69 -2.67 10.51
C PHE A 171 -7.73 -2.48 12.03
N ASN A 172 -6.55 -2.29 12.62
CA ASN A 172 -6.41 -2.11 14.07
C ASN A 172 -5.68 -0.81 14.44
N ARG A 173 -5.30 0.00 13.45
CA ARG A 173 -4.65 1.30 13.66
C ARG A 173 -5.12 2.32 12.63
N PHE A 174 -5.32 3.55 13.05
CA PHE A 174 -5.64 4.68 12.18
C PHE A 174 -4.66 5.83 12.45
N CYS A 175 -4.09 6.40 11.39
CA CYS A 175 -3.10 7.46 11.47
C CYS A 175 -3.64 8.72 10.80
N LEU A 176 -3.84 9.76 11.60
CA LEU A 176 -4.18 11.09 11.10
C LEU A 176 -2.89 11.91 10.96
N ILE A 177 -2.57 12.27 9.72
CA ILE A 177 -1.34 13.00 9.37
C ILE A 177 -1.66 14.48 9.21
N LEU A 178 -1.00 15.29 10.03
CA LEU A 178 -1.15 16.74 10.08
C LEU A 178 0.08 17.44 9.51
N GLY A 179 -0.14 18.54 8.77
CA GLY A 179 0.94 19.37 8.22
C GLY A 179 1.72 18.70 7.09
N PHE A 180 1.11 17.74 6.37
CA PHE A 180 1.77 17.06 5.26
C PHE A 180 1.97 18.00 4.08
N ASP A 181 3.19 18.51 3.89
CA ASP A 181 3.57 19.34 2.75
C ASP A 181 2.54 20.46 2.46
N THR A 182 1.99 21.03 3.54
CA THR A 182 1.00 22.10 3.58
C THR A 182 1.27 23.03 4.77
N ALA A 183 0.85 24.29 4.66
CA ALA A 183 0.93 25.25 5.76
C ALA A 183 -0.16 25.01 6.83
N TYR A 184 -1.25 24.32 6.46
CA TYR A 184 -2.33 24.01 7.38
C TYR A 184 -1.88 23.02 8.45
N MET A 185 -2.08 23.39 9.72
CA MET A 185 -1.61 22.62 10.88
C MET A 185 -0.08 22.40 10.95
N SER A 186 0.70 23.37 10.43
CA SER A 186 2.17 23.39 10.51
C SER A 186 2.66 24.63 11.29
N PRO A 187 3.07 24.52 12.57
CA PRO A 187 2.97 23.34 13.44
C PRO A 187 1.52 23.09 13.91
N PRO A 188 1.20 21.88 14.40
CA PRO A 188 -0.19 21.51 14.71
C PRO A 188 -0.75 22.20 15.95
N TYR A 189 0.09 22.53 16.95
CA TYR A 189 -0.35 22.90 18.30
C TYR A 189 -1.35 24.08 18.35
N PRO A 190 -1.11 25.23 17.68
CA PRO A 190 -2.05 26.37 17.70
C PRO A 190 -3.45 26.04 17.21
N PHE A 191 -3.59 24.99 16.39
CA PHE A 191 -4.85 24.57 15.79
C PHE A 191 -5.71 23.72 16.74
N PHE A 192 -5.15 23.27 17.87
CA PHE A 192 -5.85 22.45 18.87
C PHE A 192 -5.79 23.04 20.27
N THR A 193 -4.68 23.66 20.68
CA THR A 193 -4.48 24.14 22.05
C THR A 193 -3.79 25.51 22.10
N GLU A 194 -3.87 26.15 23.26
CA GLU A 194 -2.97 27.26 23.60
C GLU A 194 -1.67 26.71 24.19
N VAL A 195 -0.58 27.44 23.99
CA VAL A 195 0.72 27.17 24.59
C VAL A 195 1.03 28.36 25.48
N GLU A 196 0.78 28.22 26.78
CA GLU A 196 0.77 29.33 27.75
C GLU A 196 2.12 30.04 27.84
N GLU A 197 3.21 29.29 27.65
CA GLU A 197 4.59 29.78 27.65
C GLU A 197 4.91 30.68 26.43
N PHE A 198 4.09 30.60 25.37
CA PHE A 198 4.28 31.33 24.11
C PHE A 198 3.00 32.04 23.63
N PRO A 199 2.46 32.99 24.41
CA PRO A 199 1.17 33.64 24.12
C PRO A 199 1.19 34.53 22.87
N GLN A 200 2.36 34.83 22.32
CA GLN A 200 2.52 35.56 21.06
C GLN A 200 2.24 34.68 19.83
N ILE A 201 2.27 33.35 19.95
CA ILE A 201 2.09 32.44 18.82
C ILE A 201 0.59 32.18 18.62
N ARG A 202 0.08 32.51 17.43
CA ARG A 202 -1.36 32.47 17.10
C ARG A 202 -1.57 32.09 15.63
N MET A 203 -2.69 31.44 15.33
CA MET A 203 -3.15 31.26 13.95
C MET A 203 -3.47 32.62 13.32
N LYS A 204 -3.09 32.84 12.05
CA LYS A 204 -3.32 34.12 11.35
C LYS A 204 -4.79 34.33 10.99
N GLU A 205 -5.43 33.30 10.46
CA GLU A 205 -6.76 33.40 9.85
C GLU A 205 -7.87 32.69 10.63
N PHE A 206 -7.49 31.84 11.60
CA PHE A 206 -8.41 30.98 12.34
C PHE A 206 -8.59 31.48 13.78
N GLY A 207 -9.85 31.52 14.24
CA GLY A 207 -10.21 31.97 15.58
C GLY A 207 -10.17 30.87 16.66
N SER A 208 -10.44 31.25 17.91
CA SER A 208 -10.51 30.33 19.06
C SER A 208 -11.63 29.29 18.93
N GLU A 209 -12.73 29.63 18.25
CA GLU A 209 -13.85 28.71 17.99
C GLU A 209 -13.41 27.54 17.11
N GLN A 210 -12.69 27.81 16.00
CA GLN A 210 -12.17 26.76 15.13
C GLN A 210 -11.20 25.83 15.88
N ARG A 211 -10.35 26.40 16.74
CA ARG A 211 -9.43 25.63 17.59
C ARG A 211 -10.18 24.68 18.53
N GLU A 212 -11.24 25.16 19.16
CA GLU A 212 -12.09 24.35 20.04
C GLU A 212 -12.82 23.25 19.26
N GLN A 213 -13.36 23.57 18.08
CA GLN A 213 -13.99 22.59 17.19
C GLN A 213 -13.00 21.49 16.76
N ASN A 214 -11.79 21.87 16.35
CA ASN A 214 -10.73 20.93 15.98
C ASN A 214 -10.36 20.02 17.16
N LEU A 215 -10.19 20.57 18.36
CA LEU A 215 -9.85 19.80 19.57
C LEU A 215 -10.97 18.82 19.95
N ASN A 216 -12.22 19.28 19.92
CA ASN A 216 -13.37 18.43 20.23
C ASN A 216 -13.53 17.31 19.19
N MET A 217 -13.31 17.62 17.92
CA MET A 217 -13.35 16.62 16.86
C MET A 217 -12.20 15.62 16.97
N LEU A 218 -10.97 16.06 17.27
CA LEU A 218 -9.84 15.15 17.51
C LEU A 218 -10.14 14.15 18.64
N ARG A 219 -10.65 14.64 19.78
CA ARG A 219 -11.10 13.77 20.89
C ARG A 219 -12.19 12.80 20.44
N LYS A 220 -13.13 13.27 19.63
CA LYS A 220 -14.22 12.45 19.10
C LYS A 220 -13.72 11.33 18.18
N ILE A 221 -12.80 11.64 17.27
CA ILE A 221 -12.19 10.66 16.36
C ILE A 221 -11.49 9.56 17.17
N ILE A 222 -10.72 9.93 18.19
CA ILE A 222 -10.00 8.98 19.05
C ILE A 222 -10.99 8.09 19.81
N SER A 223 -12.02 8.68 20.42
CA SER A 223 -13.06 7.92 21.10
C SER A 223 -13.76 6.92 20.16
N LEU A 224 -14.04 7.32 18.92
CA LEU A 224 -14.61 6.41 17.91
C LEU A 224 -13.62 5.31 17.52
N CYS A 225 -12.32 5.63 17.38
CA CYS A 225 -11.30 4.61 17.11
C CYS A 225 -11.34 3.52 18.20
N HIS A 226 -11.36 3.90 19.48
CA HIS A 226 -11.45 2.96 20.60
C HIS A 226 -12.78 2.19 20.63
N GLU A 227 -13.91 2.83 20.32
CA GLU A 227 -15.23 2.18 20.16
C GLU A 227 -15.18 1.05 19.11
N TYR A 228 -14.38 1.23 18.07
CA TYR A 228 -14.19 0.29 16.97
C TYR A 228 -12.92 -0.57 17.08
N GLY A 229 -12.25 -0.61 18.25
CA GLY A 229 -11.08 -1.47 18.47
C GLY A 229 -9.84 -1.07 17.66
N ILE A 230 -9.71 0.21 17.32
CA ILE A 230 -8.64 0.79 16.50
C ILE A 230 -7.78 1.70 17.39
N GLN A 231 -6.46 1.54 17.33
CA GLN A 231 -5.51 2.46 17.96
C GLN A 231 -5.34 3.74 17.13
N PHE A 232 -5.27 4.89 17.77
CA PHE A 232 -5.09 6.18 17.12
C PHE A 232 -3.63 6.65 17.12
N VAL A 233 -3.12 6.99 15.95
CA VAL A 233 -1.80 7.62 15.75
C VAL A 233 -1.99 9.09 15.37
N LEU A 234 -1.39 9.98 16.16
CA LEU A 234 -1.23 11.38 15.78
C LEU A 234 0.13 11.57 15.11
N ALA A 235 0.13 11.83 13.80
CA ALA A 235 1.36 12.07 13.04
C ALA A 235 1.57 13.56 12.76
N THR A 236 2.72 14.08 13.20
CA THR A 236 3.14 15.45 12.91
C THR A 236 4.22 15.42 11.83
N TRP A 237 3.95 16.13 10.74
CA TRP A 237 4.80 16.07 9.56
C TRP A 237 5.78 17.23 9.47
N GLN A 238 5.30 18.46 9.71
CA GLN A 238 6.09 19.69 9.65
C GLN A 238 5.88 20.52 10.91
N GLN A 239 6.96 21.13 11.37
CA GLN A 239 6.92 22.21 12.37
C GLN A 239 6.94 23.58 11.69
N ARG A 240 7.43 23.63 10.45
CA ARG A 240 7.33 24.77 9.55
C ARG A 240 7.14 24.29 8.11
N PRO A 241 6.47 25.08 7.26
CA PRO A 241 6.57 24.86 5.82
C PRO A 241 8.04 24.88 5.38
N TRP A 242 8.43 23.89 4.58
CA TRP A 242 9.83 23.69 4.16
C TRP A 242 10.11 24.19 2.74
N THR A 243 9.07 24.59 2.01
CA THR A 243 9.20 25.23 0.70
C THR A 243 8.69 26.67 0.73
N THR A 244 9.26 27.52 -0.13
CA THR A 244 8.86 28.94 -0.23
C THR A 244 7.49 29.15 -0.89
N GLU A 245 6.88 28.10 -1.43
CA GLU A 245 5.55 28.12 -2.06
C GLU A 245 4.43 27.92 -1.02
N GLN A 246 4.77 27.92 0.27
CA GLN A 246 3.85 27.70 1.39
C GLN A 246 3.92 28.90 2.35
N ASP A 247 2.94 29.79 2.28
CA ASP A 247 2.75 30.85 3.25
C ASP A 247 2.40 30.29 4.64
N GLU A 248 3.15 30.69 5.67
CA GLU A 248 2.88 30.27 7.04
C GLU A 248 1.48 30.73 7.51
N LEU A 249 0.71 29.83 8.13
CA LEU A 249 -0.60 30.14 8.73
C LEU A 249 -0.54 30.40 10.24
N VAL A 250 0.64 30.24 10.83
CA VAL A 250 0.93 30.56 12.23
C VAL A 250 1.82 31.79 12.25
N SER A 251 1.49 32.74 13.12
CA SER A 251 2.25 33.96 13.36
C SER A 251 3.04 33.87 14.65
N GLY A 252 4.19 34.55 14.70
CA GLY A 252 5.01 34.65 15.90
C GLY A 252 5.95 33.47 16.16
N LEU A 253 6.09 32.54 15.20
CA LEU A 253 7.03 31.41 15.34
C LEU A 253 8.48 31.93 15.52
N PRO A 254 9.27 31.37 16.46
CA PRO A 254 10.59 31.93 16.78
C PRO A 254 11.63 31.57 15.73
N GLU A 255 12.20 32.50 14.97
CA GLU A 255 13.20 32.18 13.92
C GLU A 255 14.36 31.28 14.36
N ASP A 256 14.84 31.45 15.60
CA ASP A 256 15.86 30.59 16.21
C ASP A 256 15.33 29.16 16.45
N GLU A 257 16.06 28.16 15.95
CA GLU A 257 15.62 26.75 15.99
C GLU A 257 15.55 26.20 17.43
N ASN A 258 16.39 26.66 18.36
CA ASN A 258 16.30 26.20 19.76
C ASN A 258 15.04 26.73 20.42
N MET A 259 14.69 28.00 20.18
CA MET A 259 13.44 28.58 20.66
C MET A 259 12.21 27.96 19.99
N LEU A 260 12.30 27.57 18.71
CA LEU A 260 11.26 26.78 18.05
C LEU A 260 11.12 25.40 18.69
N SER A 261 12.25 24.74 18.99
CA SER A 261 12.28 23.44 19.65
C SER A 261 11.59 23.49 21.03
N GLU A 262 11.88 24.53 21.82
CA GLU A 262 11.20 24.79 23.09
C GLU A 262 9.69 24.97 22.90
N TYR A 263 9.28 25.76 21.89
CA TYR A 263 7.87 25.93 21.58
C TYR A 263 7.18 24.61 21.21
N CYS A 264 7.80 23.79 20.35
CA CYS A 264 7.27 22.50 19.95
C CYS A 264 7.24 21.50 21.11
N TYR A 265 8.20 21.56 22.04
CA TYR A 265 8.18 20.80 23.29
C TYR A 265 6.94 21.17 24.12
N CYS A 266 6.74 22.46 24.43
CA CYS A 266 5.59 22.95 25.19
C CYS A 266 4.27 22.63 24.49
N GLY A 267 4.20 22.84 23.18
CA GLY A 267 3.02 22.58 22.36
C GLY A 267 2.64 21.10 22.32
N MET A 268 3.60 20.19 22.12
CA MET A 268 3.34 18.75 22.14
C MET A 268 2.84 18.29 23.51
N LYS A 269 3.48 18.78 24.58
CA LYS A 269 3.08 18.47 25.96
C LYS A 269 1.67 18.99 26.27
N ALA A 270 1.34 20.21 25.86
CA ALA A 270 0.00 20.79 26.02
C ALA A 270 -1.05 19.98 25.26
N LEU A 271 -0.76 19.57 24.02
CA LEU A 271 -1.68 18.77 23.20
C LEU A 271 -1.94 17.39 23.81
N LEU A 272 -0.89 16.67 24.23
CA LEU A 272 -1.04 15.35 24.85
C LEU A 272 -1.78 15.41 26.18
N LYS A 273 -1.62 16.48 26.96
CA LYS A 273 -2.43 16.71 28.18
C LYS A 273 -3.89 17.01 27.86
N ALA A 274 -4.15 17.77 26.79
CA ALA A 274 -5.51 18.08 26.35
C ALA A 274 -6.21 16.85 25.75
N VAL A 275 -5.45 15.89 25.22
CA VAL A 275 -5.96 14.68 24.54
C VAL A 275 -5.16 13.45 24.99
N PRO A 276 -5.31 13.00 26.26
CA PRO A 276 -4.53 11.91 26.83
C PRO A 276 -4.80 10.54 26.17
N ASP A 277 -5.90 10.42 25.43
CA ASP A 277 -6.34 9.21 24.75
C ASP A 277 -5.57 8.92 23.45
N ILE A 278 -4.68 9.81 22.99
CA ILE A 278 -3.77 9.53 21.85
C ILE A 278 -2.91 8.31 22.19
N ASP A 279 -2.93 7.26 21.37
CA ASP A 279 -2.18 6.03 21.67
C ASP A 279 -0.72 6.13 21.25
N ILE A 280 -0.47 6.72 20.08
CA ILE A 280 0.84 6.75 19.43
C ILE A 280 1.11 8.15 18.87
N VAL A 281 2.31 8.65 19.12
CA VAL A 281 2.81 9.89 18.51
C VAL A 281 3.79 9.53 17.40
N GLN A 282 3.68 10.17 16.24
CA GLN A 282 4.59 9.93 15.12
C GLN A 282 5.28 11.20 14.67
N PHE A 283 6.61 11.12 14.47
CA PHE A 283 7.45 12.21 13.99
C PHE A 283 8.11 11.92 12.65
N ARG A 284 8.05 12.89 11.74
CA ARG A 284 8.89 12.95 10.55
C ARG A 284 10.22 13.64 10.89
N VAL A 285 11.30 12.86 11.01
CA VAL A 285 12.56 13.37 11.58
C VAL A 285 13.59 13.93 10.59
N ASN A 286 13.26 13.96 9.29
CA ASN A 286 14.14 14.52 8.24
C ASN A 286 13.93 16.03 8.04
N HIS A 287 14.79 16.63 7.21
CA HIS A 287 14.76 18.06 6.86
C HIS A 287 13.44 18.56 6.24
N GLU A 288 12.64 17.69 5.59
CA GLU A 288 11.35 18.06 4.97
C GLU A 288 10.24 18.25 6.04
N SER A 289 10.62 18.27 7.32
CA SER A 289 9.81 18.71 8.45
C SER A 289 9.92 20.20 8.75
N GLY A 290 10.77 20.93 8.00
CA GLY A 290 11.01 22.36 8.18
C GLY A 290 11.96 22.71 9.32
N VAL A 291 12.68 21.73 9.87
CA VAL A 291 13.68 21.91 10.94
C VAL A 291 14.94 21.11 10.67
N GLY A 292 16.06 21.57 11.24
CA GLY A 292 17.37 20.98 11.08
C GLY A 292 17.93 21.15 9.66
N THR A 293 18.86 20.26 9.31
CA THR A 293 19.58 20.31 8.02
C THR A 293 19.40 19.02 7.23
N GLN A 294 19.90 19.00 5.98
CA GLN A 294 20.04 17.78 5.16
C GLN A 294 20.95 16.72 5.79
N VAL A 295 21.69 17.06 6.85
CA VAL A 295 22.54 16.11 7.60
C VAL A 295 21.72 15.48 8.73
N SER A 296 21.16 16.31 9.62
CA SER A 296 20.37 15.84 10.76
C SER A 296 19.52 16.95 11.37
N ALA A 297 18.43 16.53 12.03
CA ALA A 297 17.59 17.33 12.92
C ALA A 297 17.51 16.69 14.34
N GLU A 298 18.50 15.87 14.70
CA GLU A 298 18.49 15.01 15.89
C GLU A 298 18.22 15.76 17.20
N ALA A 299 18.90 16.88 17.44
CA ALA A 299 18.74 17.64 18.68
C ALA A 299 17.30 18.14 18.88
N PHE A 300 16.69 18.64 17.80
CA PHE A 300 15.30 19.10 17.79
C PHE A 300 14.34 17.95 18.14
N TRP A 301 14.47 16.83 17.44
CA TRP A 301 13.54 15.70 17.61
C TRP A 301 13.73 14.93 18.91
N ASN A 302 14.95 14.88 19.46
CA ASN A 302 15.19 14.35 20.80
C ASN A 302 14.45 15.19 21.86
N HIS A 303 14.45 16.51 21.70
CA HIS A 303 13.70 17.40 22.59
C HIS A 303 12.19 17.22 22.44
N CYS A 304 11.67 17.07 21.22
CA CYS A 304 10.26 16.70 21.03
C CYS A 304 9.92 15.31 21.63
N ALA A 305 10.84 14.34 21.58
CA ALA A 305 10.66 13.05 22.24
C ALA A 305 10.62 13.18 23.76
N ASP A 306 11.42 14.08 24.35
CA ASP A 306 11.35 14.42 25.77
C ASP A 306 9.97 14.97 26.15
N ALA A 307 9.35 15.79 25.29
CA ALA A 307 8.00 16.29 25.52
C ALA A 307 6.96 15.16 25.62
N VAL A 308 7.06 14.15 24.74
CA VAL A 308 6.18 12.97 24.77
C VAL A 308 6.40 12.16 26.04
N ALA A 309 7.66 11.93 26.42
CA ALA A 309 8.01 11.19 27.63
C ALA A 309 7.53 11.92 28.91
N ASP A 310 7.74 13.24 29.00
CA ASP A 310 7.35 14.03 30.15
C ASP A 310 5.83 14.18 30.27
N ALA A 311 5.12 14.36 29.15
CA ALA A 311 3.66 14.30 29.14
C ALA A 311 3.18 12.92 29.64
N GLY A 312 3.82 11.84 29.19
CA GLY A 312 3.53 10.48 29.64
C GLY A 312 3.74 10.31 31.14
N ASN A 313 4.86 10.76 31.68
CA ASN A 313 5.17 10.69 33.12
C ASN A 313 4.14 11.46 33.96
N GLU A 314 3.71 12.63 33.51
CA GLU A 314 2.69 13.43 34.20
C GLU A 314 1.30 12.80 34.13
N LEU A 315 1.00 12.06 33.05
CA LEU A 315 -0.26 11.34 32.86
C LEU A 315 -0.24 9.91 33.44
N GLY A 316 0.91 9.41 33.88
CA GLY A 316 1.09 8.00 34.27
C GLY A 316 0.96 7.02 33.09
N LYS A 317 1.29 7.45 31.88
CA LYS A 317 1.15 6.71 30.61
C LYS A 317 2.49 6.56 29.90
N THR A 318 2.82 5.34 29.48
CA THR A 318 3.93 5.11 28.54
C THR A 318 3.43 5.21 27.11
N PHE A 319 3.86 6.24 26.39
CA PHE A 319 3.55 6.41 24.97
C PHE A 319 4.41 5.52 24.07
N THR A 320 3.84 5.13 22.93
CA THR A 320 4.61 4.66 21.77
C THR A 320 4.97 5.85 20.89
N LEU A 321 6.24 5.90 20.47
CA LEU A 321 6.79 6.90 19.57
C LEU A 321 7.21 6.25 18.25
N ASP A 322 6.52 6.61 17.18
CA ASP A 322 6.92 6.26 15.82
C ASP A 322 7.95 7.29 15.31
N LEU A 323 9.17 6.84 15.06
CA LEU A 323 10.22 7.66 14.45
C LEU A 323 10.38 7.24 12.98
N ARG A 324 9.96 8.09 12.05
CA ARG A 324 10.04 7.77 10.61
C ARG A 324 11.48 7.53 10.15
N ALA A 325 11.71 6.48 9.35
CA ALA A 325 13.05 6.04 8.95
C ALA A 325 13.91 7.09 8.21
N LYS A 326 13.31 7.91 7.32
CA LYS A 326 14.04 8.93 6.56
C LYS A 326 14.65 9.95 7.52
N GLY A 327 15.97 10.02 7.58
CA GLY A 327 16.74 10.89 8.48
C GLY A 327 16.98 10.32 9.89
N LEU A 328 16.49 9.11 10.18
CA LEU A 328 16.58 8.51 11.51
C LEU A 328 17.99 8.02 11.84
N THR A 329 18.54 8.50 12.95
CA THR A 329 19.81 8.04 13.50
C THR A 329 19.60 7.02 14.63
N GLU A 330 20.60 6.17 14.87
CA GLU A 330 20.60 5.26 16.03
C GLU A 330 20.61 6.01 17.37
N THR A 331 21.15 7.23 17.41
CA THR A 331 21.16 8.05 18.62
C THR A 331 19.77 8.50 19.00
N MET A 332 18.92 8.86 18.04
CA MET A 332 17.52 9.20 18.29
C MET A 332 16.73 8.03 18.87
N VAL A 333 16.93 6.83 18.31
CA VAL A 333 16.29 5.59 18.81
C VAL A 333 16.73 5.31 20.25
N ARG A 334 18.04 5.37 20.54
CA ARG A 334 18.57 5.18 21.90
C ARG A 334 18.06 6.25 22.87
N HIS A 335 17.94 7.50 22.44
CA HIS A 335 17.40 8.60 23.26
C HIS A 335 15.96 8.31 23.68
N ALA A 336 15.09 7.96 22.73
CA ALA A 336 13.69 7.65 23.02
C ALA A 336 13.54 6.48 24.02
N PHE A 337 14.31 5.40 23.85
CA PHE A 337 14.33 4.29 24.81
C PHE A 337 14.83 4.71 26.20
N ALA A 338 15.90 5.52 26.27
CA ALA A 338 16.44 6.01 27.54
C ALA A 338 15.43 6.89 28.31
N ARG A 339 14.45 7.48 27.62
CA ARG A 339 13.35 8.25 28.19
C ARG A 339 12.12 7.41 28.55
N GLY A 340 12.18 6.09 28.38
CA GLY A 340 11.13 5.15 28.76
C GLY A 340 10.00 5.00 27.74
N LEU A 341 10.20 5.49 26.51
CA LEU A 341 9.22 5.35 25.42
C LEU A 341 9.33 3.96 24.77
N LYS A 342 8.22 3.48 24.21
CA LYS A 342 8.24 2.40 23.22
C LYS A 342 8.55 3.01 21.85
N VAL A 343 9.38 2.36 21.03
CA VAL A 343 9.81 2.90 19.74
C VAL A 343 9.42 1.96 18.60
N GLU A 344 8.81 2.52 17.56
CA GLU A 344 8.54 1.86 16.28
C GLU A 344 9.10 2.72 15.13
N VAL A 345 9.48 2.08 14.02
CA VAL A 345 10.12 2.72 12.88
C VAL A 345 9.31 2.46 11.60
N PRO A 346 8.39 3.36 11.25
CA PRO A 346 7.70 3.30 9.97
C PRO A 346 8.59 3.79 8.82
N THR A 347 8.75 2.95 7.80
CA THR A 347 9.52 3.22 6.58
C THR A 347 8.64 3.10 5.34
N LYS A 348 9.00 3.79 4.26
CA LYS A 348 8.24 3.70 3.00
C LYS A 348 8.51 2.33 2.38
N TYR A 349 7.47 1.60 1.97
CA TYR A 349 7.59 0.27 1.39
C TYR A 349 8.31 0.29 0.04
N TRP A 350 7.87 1.16 -0.87
CA TRP A 350 8.41 1.28 -2.21
C TRP A 350 8.34 2.71 -2.71
N CYS A 351 9.46 3.43 -2.68
CA CYS A 351 9.49 4.83 -3.09
C CYS A 351 8.33 5.62 -2.43
N GLU A 352 7.62 6.44 -3.19
CA GLU A 352 6.38 7.11 -2.79
C GLU A 352 5.18 6.62 -3.62
N HIS A 353 5.13 5.32 -3.91
CA HIS A 353 4.16 4.71 -4.83
C HIS A 353 3.76 3.29 -4.40
N ALA A 354 2.73 2.76 -5.05
CA ALA A 354 2.45 1.33 -5.13
C ALA A 354 3.10 0.76 -6.40
N ALA A 355 4.06 -0.14 -6.20
CA ALA A 355 4.72 -0.92 -7.24
C ALA A 355 4.42 -2.42 -7.04
N LEU A 356 5.14 -3.34 -7.68
CA LEU A 356 4.90 -4.78 -7.47
C LEU A 356 5.03 -5.19 -5.98
N PRO A 357 4.29 -6.22 -5.52
CA PRO A 357 4.06 -6.48 -4.10
C PRO A 357 5.20 -7.26 -3.44
N TYR A 358 6.42 -6.76 -3.54
CA TYR A 358 7.62 -7.23 -2.82
C TYR A 358 8.52 -6.04 -2.44
N HIS A 359 9.58 -6.24 -1.64
CA HIS A 359 10.55 -5.15 -1.34
C HIS A 359 11.55 -4.99 -2.47
N LEU A 360 11.92 -3.75 -2.80
CA LEU A 360 12.95 -3.40 -3.80
C LEU A 360 14.13 -4.38 -3.75
N SER A 361 14.43 -5.04 -4.87
CA SER A 361 15.55 -6.00 -4.89
C SER A 361 16.86 -5.27 -4.60
N THR A 362 17.01 -4.05 -5.12
CA THR A 362 18.19 -3.18 -4.96
C THR A 362 17.72 -1.75 -4.73
N MET A 363 18.42 -0.98 -3.88
CA MET A 363 18.25 0.47 -3.81
C MET A 363 18.54 1.10 -5.18
N ARG A 364 17.87 2.21 -5.50
CA ARG A 364 18.14 2.89 -6.77
C ARG A 364 19.52 3.55 -6.77
N SER A 365 20.01 3.88 -7.96
CA SER A 365 21.32 4.49 -8.14
C SER A 365 21.49 5.79 -7.32
N GLU A 366 20.43 6.59 -7.15
CA GLU A 366 20.44 7.81 -6.32
C GLU A 366 20.75 7.51 -4.85
N GLU A 367 20.01 6.58 -4.23
CA GLU A 367 20.20 6.28 -2.81
C GLU A 367 21.51 5.52 -2.56
N LEU A 368 21.95 4.66 -3.48
CA LEU A 368 23.26 3.99 -3.38
C LEU A 368 24.44 4.96 -3.46
N ALA A 369 24.28 6.08 -4.17
CA ALA A 369 25.32 7.10 -4.25
C ALA A 369 25.46 7.93 -2.96
N GLN A 370 24.54 7.79 -2.00
CA GLN A 370 24.42 8.64 -0.81
C GLN A 370 24.19 7.83 0.49
N LEU A 371 24.89 6.70 0.62
CA LEU A 371 24.71 5.77 1.75
C LEU A 371 25.02 6.40 3.12
N ASP A 372 25.94 7.35 3.15
CA ASP A 372 26.38 8.12 4.31
C ASP A 372 25.35 9.18 4.77
N ASN A 373 24.33 9.47 3.96
CA ASN A 373 23.24 10.36 4.33
C ASN A 373 21.95 9.59 4.61
N PHE A 374 21.54 9.47 5.87
CA PHE A 374 20.30 8.78 6.26
C PHE A 374 19.01 9.45 5.76
N ASN A 375 19.05 10.68 5.26
CA ASN A 375 17.93 11.27 4.52
C ASN A 375 17.71 10.58 3.16
N HIS A 376 18.73 9.93 2.61
CA HIS A 376 18.67 9.18 1.35
C HIS A 376 18.72 7.67 1.59
N SER A 377 19.67 7.17 2.38
CA SER A 377 19.89 5.73 2.49
C SER A 377 18.80 4.98 3.27
N ARG A 378 18.18 5.60 4.28
CA ARG A 378 17.03 5.05 5.04
C ARG A 378 15.68 5.60 4.57
N ARG A 379 15.58 5.98 3.30
CA ARG A 379 14.39 6.64 2.73
C ARG A 379 13.32 5.65 2.26
N TYR A 380 13.72 4.47 1.77
CA TYR A 380 12.84 3.46 1.16
C TYR A 380 13.19 2.04 1.55
N SER A 381 12.14 1.22 1.57
CA SER A 381 12.16 -0.17 2.00
C SER A 381 12.90 -0.30 3.33
N TYR A 382 13.76 -1.29 3.49
CA TYR A 382 14.36 -1.63 4.77
C TYR A 382 15.78 -1.13 4.99
N ALA A 383 16.52 -0.70 3.95
CA ALA A 383 17.91 -0.26 4.08
C ALA A 383 18.76 -1.28 4.88
N ASP A 384 19.15 -0.92 6.10
CA ASP A 384 19.87 -1.74 7.09
C ASP A 384 19.05 -2.01 8.38
N MET A 385 17.79 -1.59 8.44
CA MET A 385 16.97 -1.58 9.66
C MET A 385 16.46 -2.96 10.11
N LEU A 386 16.70 -4.01 9.32
CA LEU A 386 16.31 -5.39 9.63
C LEU A 386 17.41 -6.23 10.29
N LYS A 387 18.54 -5.60 10.65
CA LYS A 387 19.64 -6.27 11.35
C LYS A 387 19.16 -6.94 12.65
N LYS A 388 19.60 -8.17 12.91
CA LYS A 388 19.36 -8.94 14.14
C LYS A 388 20.52 -8.80 15.15
N PRO A 389 20.25 -8.85 16.47
CA PRO A 389 18.93 -8.75 17.10
C PRO A 389 18.37 -7.32 16.96
N ARG A 390 17.06 -7.20 16.76
CA ARG A 390 16.37 -5.92 16.59
C ARG A 390 15.62 -5.53 17.86
N TYR A 391 15.69 -4.25 18.23
CA TYR A 391 15.10 -3.72 19.48
C TYR A 391 13.83 -2.88 19.28
N TYR A 392 13.42 -2.65 18.03
CA TYR A 392 12.23 -1.90 17.66
C TYR A 392 11.46 -2.60 16.54
N ASN A 393 10.18 -2.28 16.40
CA ASN A 393 9.36 -2.79 15.30
C ASN A 393 9.58 -1.95 14.05
N VAL A 394 9.81 -2.60 12.90
CA VAL A 394 9.77 -1.96 11.58
C VAL A 394 8.37 -2.14 11.02
N ILE A 395 7.80 -1.05 10.49
CA ILE A 395 6.48 -1.07 9.86
C ILE A 395 6.61 -0.50 8.44
N PHE A 396 6.07 -1.20 7.46
CA PHE A 396 6.19 -0.79 6.06
C PHE A 396 4.95 -0.03 5.59
N ARG A 397 5.14 1.21 5.14
CA ARG A 397 4.05 2.03 4.63
C ARG A 397 3.98 1.97 3.11
N LEU A 398 2.90 1.41 2.56
CA LEU A 398 2.56 1.52 1.15
C LEU A 398 2.18 2.97 0.89
N TRP A 399 3.18 3.74 0.46
CA TRP A 399 3.11 5.18 0.30
C TRP A 399 2.38 5.52 -1.02
N ASN A 400 1.17 4.97 -1.24
CA ASN A 400 0.57 4.81 -2.56
C ASN A 400 0.02 6.07 -3.24
N TYR A 401 0.17 7.24 -2.63
CA TYR A 401 -0.44 8.46 -3.18
C TYR A 401 0.26 8.97 -4.45
N GLY A 402 1.44 8.43 -4.81
CA GLY A 402 2.04 8.67 -6.13
C GLY A 402 1.40 7.90 -7.28
N SER A 403 0.53 6.92 -7.03
CA SER A 403 0.12 5.98 -8.08
C SER A 403 -1.29 5.39 -7.97
N THR A 404 -1.92 5.26 -6.81
CA THR A 404 -3.27 4.67 -6.70
C THR A 404 -4.14 5.50 -5.76
N ASN A 405 -4.51 6.68 -6.24
CA ASN A 405 -5.34 7.64 -5.53
C ASN A 405 -6.73 7.83 -6.14
N LEU A 406 -6.86 7.61 -7.45
CA LEU A 406 -7.99 8.08 -8.23
C LEU A 406 -8.82 6.93 -8.80
N PHE A 407 -8.19 5.98 -9.49
CA PHE A 407 -8.88 4.83 -10.06
C PHE A 407 -9.23 3.81 -8.98
N LEU A 408 -10.34 3.08 -9.18
CA LEU A 408 -10.66 1.94 -8.34
C LEU A 408 -9.55 0.89 -8.38
N TRP A 409 -9.31 0.27 -7.24
CA TRP A 409 -8.29 -0.77 -7.07
C TRP A 409 -8.80 -1.88 -6.15
N GLY A 410 -8.45 -3.12 -6.48
CA GLY A 410 -8.81 -4.31 -5.71
C GLY A 410 -8.22 -5.58 -6.29
N ASP A 411 -7.10 -6.05 -5.76
CA ASP A 411 -6.46 -7.32 -6.14
C ASP A 411 -6.05 -8.12 -4.91
N ALA A 412 -6.68 -9.28 -4.72
CA ALA A 412 -6.40 -10.18 -3.60
C ALA A 412 -5.00 -10.81 -3.68
N ASP A 413 -4.50 -11.16 -4.87
CA ASP A 413 -3.17 -11.75 -5.03
C ASP A 413 -2.08 -10.72 -4.70
N TYR A 414 -2.25 -9.47 -5.16
CA TYR A 414 -1.38 -8.37 -4.75
C TYR A 414 -1.40 -8.16 -3.23
N ALA A 415 -2.58 -8.00 -2.63
CA ALA A 415 -2.72 -7.70 -1.22
C ALA A 415 -2.13 -8.82 -0.33
N ARG A 416 -2.26 -10.09 -0.73
CA ARG A 416 -1.63 -11.23 -0.04
C ARG A 416 -0.11 -11.17 -0.08
N ARG A 417 0.47 -10.89 -1.25
CA ARG A 417 1.93 -10.80 -1.42
C ARG A 417 2.52 -9.61 -0.66
N PHE A 418 1.85 -8.47 -0.73
CA PHE A 418 2.19 -7.27 0.03
C PHE A 418 2.11 -7.53 1.54
N SER A 419 0.98 -8.08 2.01
CA SER A 419 0.80 -8.46 3.41
C SER A 419 1.92 -9.38 3.90
N LYS A 420 2.28 -10.41 3.11
CA LYS A 420 3.38 -11.31 3.45
C LYS A 420 4.72 -10.58 3.47
N SER A 421 5.02 -9.71 2.49
CA SER A 421 6.30 -8.97 2.44
C SER A 421 6.47 -8.00 3.61
N CYS A 422 5.37 -7.54 4.21
CA CYS A 422 5.43 -6.70 5.39
C CYS A 422 5.82 -7.42 6.69
N SER A 423 5.94 -8.76 6.65
CA SER A 423 6.50 -9.59 7.73
C SER A 423 7.99 -9.93 7.54
N LEU A 424 8.65 -9.38 6.50
CA LEU A 424 10.06 -9.63 6.18
C LEU A 424 10.94 -9.44 7.42
N SER A 425 11.72 -10.48 7.76
CA SER A 425 12.59 -10.51 8.95
C SER A 425 11.87 -10.04 10.22
N GLN A 426 10.67 -10.60 10.44
CA GLN A 426 9.80 -10.36 11.60
C GLN A 426 9.36 -8.89 11.76
N ALA A 427 9.28 -8.11 10.67
CA ALA A 427 8.66 -6.79 10.71
C ALA A 427 7.18 -6.89 11.15
N ALA A 428 6.66 -5.84 11.78
CA ALA A 428 5.38 -5.91 12.51
C ALA A 428 4.14 -5.81 11.61
N GLY A 429 4.31 -5.38 10.36
CA GLY A 429 3.21 -5.23 9.42
C GLY A 429 3.30 -3.92 8.65
N PHE A 430 2.15 -3.28 8.42
CA PHE A 430 2.07 -2.22 7.43
C PHE A 430 1.14 -1.05 7.77
N GLN A 431 1.34 0.02 7.00
CA GLN A 431 0.42 1.15 6.89
C GLN A 431 0.11 1.37 5.40
N VAL A 432 -1.11 1.76 5.05
CA VAL A 432 -1.49 2.11 3.66
C VAL A 432 -2.23 3.44 3.65
N ASN A 433 -2.10 4.21 2.57
CA ASN A 433 -2.81 5.48 2.45
C ASN A 433 -4.23 5.27 1.95
N ALA A 434 -5.18 6.03 2.50
CA ALA A 434 -6.53 6.08 1.99
C ALA A 434 -6.54 6.60 0.53
N PRO A 435 -7.37 6.03 -0.36
CA PRO A 435 -7.64 6.63 -1.66
C PRO A 435 -8.11 8.08 -1.52
N LEU A 436 -7.93 8.88 -2.57
CA LEU A 436 -8.12 10.34 -2.55
C LEU A 436 -7.15 11.11 -1.62
N SER A 437 -6.11 10.47 -1.09
CA SER A 437 -5.04 11.18 -0.40
C SER A 437 -4.47 12.29 -1.30
N LEU A 438 -4.34 13.50 -0.77
CA LEU A 438 -3.93 14.70 -1.50
C LEU A 438 -5.00 15.41 -2.32
N LYS A 439 -6.26 14.93 -2.31
CA LYS A 439 -7.38 15.65 -2.94
C LYS A 439 -7.45 17.10 -2.43
N TYR A 440 -7.77 18.02 -3.34
CA TYR A 440 -7.73 19.49 -3.17
C TYR A 440 -6.34 20.12 -3.20
N GLY A 441 -5.29 19.32 -3.02
CA GLY A 441 -3.91 19.77 -2.96
C GLY A 441 -3.55 20.37 -1.59
N HIS A 442 -2.52 21.22 -1.55
CA HIS A 442 -2.14 21.95 -0.35
C HIS A 442 -3.05 23.16 -0.12
N GLU A 443 -3.12 23.66 1.12
CA GLU A 443 -4.09 24.68 1.53
C GLU A 443 -4.17 25.92 0.63
N LEU A 444 -3.06 26.40 0.07
CA LEU A 444 -3.05 27.58 -0.80
C LEU A 444 -3.53 27.29 -2.23
N SER A 445 -3.67 26.01 -2.59
CA SER A 445 -4.28 25.57 -3.86
C SER A 445 -5.80 25.44 -3.76
N HIS A 446 -6.37 25.46 -2.56
CA HIS A 446 -7.80 25.31 -2.32
C HIS A 446 -8.58 26.47 -2.96
N LYS A 447 -9.54 26.12 -3.82
CA LYS A 447 -10.41 27.08 -4.53
C LYS A 447 -11.87 26.81 -4.26
N GLU A 448 -12.31 25.60 -4.60
CA GLU A 448 -13.67 25.13 -4.41
C GLU A 448 -13.67 23.61 -4.17
N ALA A 449 -14.69 23.13 -3.47
CA ALA A 449 -14.90 21.69 -3.32
C ALA A 449 -15.37 21.09 -4.65
N TRP A 450 -14.92 19.87 -4.95
CA TRP A 450 -15.20 19.17 -6.21
C TRP A 450 -15.35 17.67 -5.98
N ASN A 451 -16.09 17.01 -6.88
CA ASN A 451 -16.22 15.54 -6.93
C ASN A 451 -15.38 15.01 -8.08
N THR A 452 -14.70 13.89 -7.86
CA THR A 452 -13.87 13.13 -8.80
C THR A 452 -14.53 12.97 -10.16
N PHE A 453 -15.80 12.56 -10.19
CA PHE A 453 -16.56 12.49 -11.43
C PHE A 453 -17.35 13.79 -11.64
N ALA A 454 -17.13 14.45 -12.78
CA ALA A 454 -17.99 15.53 -13.25
C ALA A 454 -19.36 15.00 -13.71
N ASP A 455 -19.39 13.80 -14.30
CA ASP A 455 -20.63 13.12 -14.68
C ASP A 455 -21.35 12.57 -13.43
N GLU A 456 -22.49 13.18 -13.11
CA GLU A 456 -23.30 12.80 -11.94
C GLU A 456 -23.84 11.38 -12.02
N SER A 457 -23.99 10.82 -13.22
CA SER A 457 -24.48 9.44 -13.42
C SER A 457 -23.47 8.36 -13.01
N LEU A 458 -22.23 8.76 -12.70
CA LEU A 458 -21.16 7.89 -12.19
C LEU A 458 -21.01 8.01 -10.66
N ARG A 459 -21.71 8.94 -10.01
CA ARG A 459 -21.61 9.17 -8.57
C ARG A 459 -22.52 8.22 -7.81
N SER A 460 -22.00 7.69 -6.71
CA SER A 460 -22.68 6.74 -5.83
C SER A 460 -22.22 6.95 -4.40
N GLY A 461 -23.02 6.48 -3.44
CA GLY A 461 -22.77 6.67 -2.02
C GLY A 461 -23.06 8.09 -1.53
N LYS A 462 -22.93 8.29 -0.23
CA LYS A 462 -23.01 9.63 0.39
C LYS A 462 -21.65 10.31 0.37
N TRP A 463 -20.61 9.57 0.70
CA TRP A 463 -19.22 10.01 0.65
C TRP A 463 -18.53 9.44 -0.57
N GLU A 464 -17.74 10.27 -1.26
CA GLU A 464 -17.01 9.85 -2.44
C GLU A 464 -16.04 8.69 -2.17
N ASP A 465 -15.57 8.56 -0.94
CA ASP A 465 -14.65 7.49 -0.55
C ASP A 465 -15.34 6.10 -0.46
N GLU A 466 -16.67 6.02 -0.51
CA GLU A 466 -17.45 4.77 -0.49
C GLU A 466 -17.14 3.91 -1.70
N ARG A 467 -16.86 4.51 -2.86
CA ARG A 467 -16.52 3.77 -4.09
C ARG A 467 -15.30 2.85 -3.90
N PHE A 468 -14.40 3.19 -2.98
CA PHE A 468 -13.15 2.46 -2.78
C PHE A 468 -13.27 1.34 -1.72
N TRP A 469 -14.48 0.86 -1.42
CA TRP A 469 -14.71 -0.20 -0.43
C TRP A 469 -13.74 -1.40 -0.58
N MET A 470 -13.46 -1.80 -1.83
CA MET A 470 -12.57 -2.93 -2.12
C MET A 470 -11.12 -2.71 -1.68
N TRP A 471 -10.61 -1.47 -1.69
CA TRP A 471 -9.28 -1.13 -1.16
C TRP A 471 -9.18 -1.50 0.32
N TYR A 472 -10.19 -1.10 1.10
CA TYR A 472 -10.23 -1.37 2.53
C TYR A 472 -10.39 -2.87 2.81
N THR A 473 -11.31 -3.55 2.12
CA THR A 473 -11.50 -4.99 2.28
C THR A 473 -10.24 -5.78 1.95
N MET A 474 -9.56 -5.48 0.84
CA MET A 474 -8.34 -6.18 0.43
C MET A 474 -7.21 -6.00 1.44
N PHE A 475 -6.81 -4.77 1.73
CA PHE A 475 -5.67 -4.53 2.61
C PHE A 475 -5.97 -4.94 4.06
N GLY A 476 -7.20 -4.73 4.55
CA GLY A 476 -7.56 -5.12 5.91
C GLY A 476 -7.63 -6.63 6.09
N ARG A 477 -8.44 -7.32 5.27
CA ARG A 477 -8.72 -8.76 5.45
C ARG A 477 -7.52 -9.62 5.10
N LEU A 478 -6.84 -9.32 3.99
CA LEU A 478 -5.65 -10.06 3.56
C LEU A 478 -4.39 -9.62 4.31
N GLY A 479 -4.41 -8.42 4.90
CA GLY A 479 -3.46 -7.98 5.91
C GLY A 479 -3.60 -8.75 7.23
N TYR A 480 -4.82 -9.10 7.61
CA TYR A 480 -5.09 -9.93 8.80
C TYR A 480 -4.68 -11.39 8.57
N ARG A 481 -5.15 -12.03 7.48
CA ARG A 481 -4.73 -13.38 7.08
C ARG A 481 -4.65 -13.50 5.56
N THR A 482 -3.49 -13.91 5.06
CA THR A 482 -3.26 -14.06 3.62
C THR A 482 -4.08 -15.18 3.00
N ASP A 483 -4.54 -16.19 3.74
CA ASP A 483 -5.41 -17.25 3.21
C ASP A 483 -6.92 -16.97 3.34
N THR A 484 -7.32 -15.74 3.70
CA THR A 484 -8.74 -15.35 3.79
C THR A 484 -9.50 -15.77 2.52
N HIS A 485 -10.62 -16.47 2.69
CA HIS A 485 -11.39 -17.05 1.59
C HIS A 485 -12.06 -15.98 0.71
N GLU A 486 -12.10 -16.21 -0.61
CA GLU A 486 -12.73 -15.31 -1.60
C GLU A 486 -14.19 -14.94 -1.34
N LYS A 487 -14.92 -15.73 -0.55
CA LYS A 487 -16.32 -15.45 -0.18
C LYS A 487 -16.47 -14.08 0.51
N VAL A 488 -15.43 -13.63 1.22
CA VAL A 488 -15.45 -12.37 1.98
C VAL A 488 -15.68 -11.16 1.08
N TRP A 489 -15.00 -11.07 -0.05
CA TRP A 489 -15.17 -9.96 -0.99
C TRP A 489 -16.17 -10.28 -2.11
N LEU A 490 -16.31 -11.54 -2.52
CA LEU A 490 -17.30 -11.92 -3.54
C LEU A 490 -18.74 -11.63 -3.11
N ARG A 491 -19.07 -11.75 -1.82
CA ARG A 491 -20.39 -11.34 -1.30
C ARG A 491 -20.64 -9.83 -1.46
N GLU A 492 -19.60 -9.01 -1.33
CA GLU A 492 -19.69 -7.56 -1.57
C GLU A 492 -19.91 -7.30 -3.07
N PHE A 493 -19.12 -7.91 -3.96
CA PHE A 493 -19.34 -7.81 -5.41
C PHE A 493 -20.75 -8.26 -5.83
N ASP A 494 -21.26 -9.35 -5.27
CA ASP A 494 -22.62 -9.82 -5.56
C ASP A 494 -23.68 -8.85 -5.02
N SER A 495 -23.43 -8.18 -3.88
CA SER A 495 -24.31 -7.15 -3.31
C SER A 495 -24.34 -5.90 -4.20
N HIS A 496 -23.19 -5.45 -4.69
CA HIS A 496 -23.05 -4.21 -5.46
C HIS A 496 -23.44 -4.39 -6.95
N PHE A 497 -23.17 -5.55 -7.54
CA PHE A 497 -23.32 -5.77 -8.99
C PHE A 497 -24.24 -6.93 -9.38
N GLY A 498 -24.74 -7.69 -8.41
CA GLY A 498 -25.61 -8.83 -8.61
C GLY A 498 -24.88 -10.15 -8.85
N LYS A 499 -25.50 -11.25 -8.37
CA LYS A 499 -25.01 -12.61 -8.54
C LYS A 499 -24.72 -12.94 -10.01
N GLY A 500 -23.56 -13.56 -10.25
CA GLY A 500 -23.10 -13.95 -11.60
C GLY A 500 -22.28 -12.88 -12.31
N ARG A 501 -22.58 -11.58 -12.09
CA ARG A 501 -21.72 -10.49 -12.55
C ARG A 501 -20.59 -10.19 -11.57
N GLY A 502 -20.88 -10.31 -10.26
CA GLY A 502 -19.93 -9.98 -9.19
C GLY A 502 -18.54 -10.59 -9.38
N LYS A 503 -18.46 -11.91 -9.54
CA LYS A 503 -17.19 -12.62 -9.75
C LYS A 503 -16.43 -12.19 -11.03
N ILE A 504 -17.14 -11.87 -12.10
CA ILE A 504 -16.49 -11.43 -13.35
C ILE A 504 -15.85 -10.05 -13.16
N LEU A 505 -16.55 -9.14 -12.47
CA LEU A 505 -16.04 -7.79 -12.19
C LEU A 505 -14.93 -7.79 -11.16
N GLU A 506 -14.98 -8.69 -10.18
CA GLU A 506 -13.88 -8.92 -9.24
C GLU A 506 -12.60 -9.29 -9.99
N GLN A 507 -12.68 -10.27 -10.90
CA GLN A 507 -11.54 -10.68 -11.70
C GLN A 507 -11.06 -9.58 -12.65
N ALA A 508 -11.97 -8.77 -13.20
CA ALA A 508 -11.62 -7.65 -14.06
C ALA A 508 -10.85 -6.57 -13.29
N LEU A 509 -11.33 -6.21 -12.09
CA LEU A 509 -10.67 -5.25 -11.23
C LEU A 509 -9.32 -5.77 -10.73
N ALA A 510 -9.23 -7.05 -10.36
CA ALA A 510 -7.97 -7.66 -9.91
C ALA A 510 -6.89 -7.60 -10.99
N GLU A 511 -7.21 -7.93 -12.24
CA GLU A 511 -6.24 -7.81 -13.34
C GLU A 511 -5.88 -6.35 -13.65
N ALA A 512 -6.88 -5.45 -13.69
CA ALA A 512 -6.62 -4.03 -13.97
C ALA A 512 -5.75 -3.38 -12.87
N SER A 513 -5.92 -3.81 -11.63
CA SER A 513 -5.18 -3.34 -10.46
C SER A 513 -3.68 -3.66 -10.49
N LYS A 514 -3.23 -4.55 -11.39
CA LYS A 514 -1.81 -4.87 -11.63
C LYS A 514 -1.13 -3.91 -12.61
N ILE A 515 -1.89 -3.12 -13.38
CA ILE A 515 -1.37 -2.26 -14.46
C ILE A 515 -0.50 -1.14 -13.91
N ILE A 516 -1.04 -0.32 -13.00
CA ILE A 516 -0.30 0.79 -12.39
C ILE A 516 0.97 0.30 -11.66
N PRO A 517 0.89 -0.70 -10.75
CA PRO A 517 2.07 -1.26 -10.11
C PRO A 517 3.15 -1.74 -11.08
N MET A 518 2.74 -2.36 -12.20
CA MET A 518 3.68 -2.78 -13.24
C MET A 518 4.37 -1.57 -13.89
N ILE A 519 3.61 -0.55 -14.30
CA ILE A 519 4.16 0.69 -14.91
C ILE A 519 5.16 1.34 -13.94
N THR A 520 4.78 1.55 -12.68
CA THR A 520 5.64 2.15 -11.65
C THR A 520 6.93 1.34 -11.41
N THR A 521 6.86 0.01 -11.51
CA THR A 521 8.02 -0.86 -11.31
C THR A 521 9.01 -0.73 -12.45
N VAL A 522 8.52 -0.80 -13.69
CA VAL A 522 9.38 -0.84 -14.88
C VAL A 522 9.77 0.53 -15.40
N HIS A 523 9.11 1.58 -14.93
CA HIS A 523 9.33 2.96 -15.39
C HIS A 523 9.11 3.98 -14.27
N MET A 524 10.18 4.67 -13.84
CA MET A 524 10.09 5.69 -12.80
C MET A 524 10.98 6.90 -13.11
N PRO A 525 10.48 7.85 -13.94
CA PRO A 525 11.31 8.89 -14.55
C PRO A 525 11.90 9.82 -13.50
N VAL A 526 11.07 10.21 -12.54
CA VAL A 526 11.48 10.99 -11.39
C VAL A 526 10.91 10.36 -10.15
N HIS A 527 11.68 10.49 -9.09
CA HIS A 527 11.36 9.99 -7.79
C HIS A 527 11.44 11.17 -6.83
N PRO A 528 10.32 11.90 -6.68
CA PRO A 528 9.25 11.58 -5.73
C PRO A 528 7.83 11.75 -6.32
N SER A 529 6.84 11.33 -5.54
CA SER A 529 5.42 11.45 -5.88
C SER A 529 4.95 12.90 -6.11
N LEU A 530 5.72 13.92 -5.69
CA LEU A 530 5.45 15.33 -5.97
C LEU A 530 5.40 15.64 -7.47
N ARG A 531 6.14 14.89 -8.28
CA ARG A 531 6.26 15.11 -9.73
C ARG A 531 5.70 13.98 -10.58
N TYR A 532 5.86 12.75 -10.11
CA TYR A 532 5.37 11.58 -10.82
C TYR A 532 4.06 11.13 -10.19
N TRP A 533 2.95 11.36 -10.88
CA TRP A 533 1.66 10.76 -10.55
C TRP A 533 1.31 9.75 -11.64
N THR A 534 1.49 8.46 -11.37
CA THR A 534 1.45 7.42 -12.41
C THR A 534 0.10 7.37 -13.15
N GLU A 535 -1.02 7.65 -12.47
CA GLU A 535 -2.36 7.65 -13.08
C GLU A 535 -2.56 8.82 -14.07
N MET A 536 -1.76 9.87 -13.95
CA MET A 536 -1.80 11.07 -14.78
C MET A 536 -0.39 11.52 -15.17
N SER A 537 0.36 10.62 -15.82
CA SER A 537 1.69 10.90 -16.34
C SER A 537 1.90 10.23 -17.69
N THR A 538 2.52 10.95 -18.61
CA THR A 538 3.03 10.40 -19.87
C THR A 538 4.28 9.54 -19.68
N GLY A 539 4.90 9.58 -18.50
CA GLY A 539 6.19 8.95 -18.23
C GLY A 539 7.39 9.69 -18.83
N PHE A 540 7.28 11.00 -19.10
CA PHE A 540 8.29 11.82 -19.80
C PHE A 540 8.36 11.57 -21.31
N ALA A 541 8.93 12.53 -22.03
CA ALA A 541 9.07 12.51 -23.48
C ALA A 541 10.12 11.51 -23.95
N LEU A 542 10.05 11.09 -25.22
CA LEU A 542 11.08 10.30 -25.89
C LEU A 542 12.36 11.11 -26.13
N PHE A 543 12.24 12.44 -26.21
CA PHE A 543 13.33 13.39 -26.39
C PHE A 543 13.34 14.41 -25.24
N ASP A 544 14.49 14.65 -24.65
CA ASP A 544 14.61 15.45 -23.41
C ASP A 544 14.11 16.90 -23.61
N GLU A 545 14.36 17.47 -24.78
CA GLU A 545 13.90 18.81 -25.17
C GLU A 545 12.38 18.96 -25.23
N ASN A 546 11.64 17.86 -25.31
CA ASN A 546 10.18 17.84 -25.40
C ASN A 546 9.50 17.66 -24.05
N ASN A 547 10.24 17.39 -22.97
CA ASN A 547 9.68 17.23 -21.63
C ASN A 547 8.86 18.46 -21.21
N LEU A 548 7.64 18.24 -20.73
CA LEU A 548 6.76 19.36 -20.33
C LEU A 548 7.22 20.11 -19.08
N TYR A 549 7.98 19.43 -18.23
CA TYR A 549 8.39 19.96 -16.94
C TYR A 549 9.91 19.97 -16.84
N SER A 550 10.48 21.14 -16.58
CA SER A 550 11.91 21.30 -16.40
C SER A 550 12.41 20.58 -15.15
N PRO A 551 13.66 20.06 -15.15
CA PRO A 551 14.31 19.54 -13.97
C PRO A 551 14.30 20.53 -12.80
N GLN A 552 14.16 20.01 -11.59
CA GLN A 552 14.16 20.74 -10.32
C GLN A 552 15.46 20.50 -9.57
N LYS A 553 15.77 21.36 -8.59
CA LYS A 553 17.02 21.28 -7.81
C LYS A 553 17.20 19.95 -7.04
N TYR A 554 16.09 19.28 -6.73
CA TYR A 554 16.07 18.01 -6.01
C TYR A 554 16.08 16.79 -6.92
N ASP A 555 16.05 16.97 -8.26
CA ASP A 555 16.16 15.84 -9.18
C ASP A 555 17.62 15.37 -9.27
N PHE A 556 17.83 14.07 -9.13
CA PHE A 556 19.16 13.48 -9.18
C PHE A 556 19.81 13.52 -10.58
N GLN A 557 19.01 13.46 -11.65
CA GLN A 557 19.49 13.46 -13.03
C GLN A 557 19.06 14.74 -13.76
N SER A 558 19.98 15.38 -14.50
CA SER A 558 19.77 16.70 -15.12
C SER A 558 19.22 16.67 -16.56
N GLY A 559 18.65 15.54 -16.97
CA GLY A 559 18.05 15.33 -18.29
C GLY A 559 17.65 13.86 -18.44
N ILE A 560 16.37 13.60 -18.68
CA ILE A 560 15.81 12.24 -18.69
C ILE A 560 14.79 12.11 -19.80
N THR A 561 14.80 10.96 -20.46
CA THR A 561 13.79 10.57 -21.44
C THR A 561 13.07 9.34 -20.95
N TYR A 562 11.97 8.98 -21.61
CA TYR A 562 11.31 7.70 -21.37
C TYR A 562 12.29 6.52 -21.50
N GLY A 563 13.20 6.57 -22.49
CA GLY A 563 14.14 5.48 -22.78
C GLY A 563 15.32 5.39 -21.80
N SER A 564 15.79 6.53 -21.30
CA SER A 564 16.93 6.61 -20.37
C SER A 564 16.51 6.47 -18.90
N THR A 565 15.22 6.43 -18.62
CA THR A 565 14.66 6.28 -17.28
C THR A 565 15.07 4.94 -16.67
N GLU A 566 15.58 4.99 -15.44
CA GLU A 566 15.84 3.82 -14.61
C GLU A 566 14.51 3.23 -14.09
N PRO A 567 14.27 1.91 -14.20
CA PRO A 567 13.18 1.24 -13.49
C PRO A 567 13.30 1.45 -11.98
N SER A 568 12.17 1.49 -11.26
CA SER A 568 12.27 1.63 -9.80
C SER A 568 12.91 0.41 -9.14
N ASP A 569 12.81 -0.77 -9.74
CA ASP A 569 13.59 -1.95 -9.39
C ASP A 569 14.57 -2.37 -10.51
N HIS A 570 15.63 -1.58 -10.67
CA HIS A 570 16.67 -1.83 -11.68
C HIS A 570 17.48 -3.11 -11.44
N GLY A 571 17.38 -3.73 -10.26
CA GLY A 571 18.03 -5.01 -9.98
C GLY A 571 17.39 -6.17 -10.73
N MET A 572 16.08 -6.13 -10.95
CA MET A 572 15.32 -7.18 -11.65
C MET A 572 14.84 -6.77 -13.04
N PHE A 573 14.75 -5.47 -13.33
CA PHE A 573 14.20 -4.95 -14.58
C PHE A 573 15.22 -4.12 -15.33
N TYR A 574 15.29 -4.32 -16.65
CA TYR A 574 16.12 -3.52 -17.52
C TYR A 574 15.52 -2.14 -17.81
N GLY A 575 16.36 -1.10 -17.71
CA GLY A 575 16.10 0.15 -18.43
C GLY A 575 16.17 -0.07 -19.94
N ILE A 576 15.46 0.75 -20.72
CA ILE A 576 15.32 0.52 -22.17
C ILE A 576 16.64 0.76 -22.90
N GLU A 577 17.30 1.89 -22.67
CA GLU A 577 18.60 2.19 -23.27
C GLU A 577 19.71 1.31 -22.68
N GLU A 578 19.62 0.93 -21.40
CA GLU A 578 20.50 -0.05 -20.75
C GLU A 578 20.45 -1.41 -21.47
N TYR A 579 19.25 -1.91 -21.74
CA TYR A 579 19.03 -3.17 -22.45
C TYR A 579 19.69 -3.18 -23.84
N VAL A 580 19.46 -2.14 -24.65
CA VAL A 580 20.07 -2.04 -25.99
C VAL A 580 21.60 -2.02 -25.90
N LYS A 581 22.15 -1.25 -24.97
CA LYS A 581 23.59 -1.19 -24.73
C LYS A 581 24.16 -2.57 -24.37
N ASP A 582 23.52 -3.29 -23.47
CA ASP A 582 23.98 -4.62 -23.04
C ASP A 582 23.83 -5.68 -24.13
N CYS A 583 22.76 -5.62 -24.94
CA CYS A 583 22.59 -6.50 -26.09
C CYS A 583 23.73 -6.31 -27.11
N VAL A 584 24.10 -5.06 -27.41
CA VAL A 584 25.20 -4.75 -28.34
C VAL A 584 26.53 -5.28 -27.80
N ASN A 585 26.78 -5.06 -26.50
CA ASN A 585 28.05 -5.43 -25.88
C ASN A 585 28.15 -6.93 -25.55
N GLY A 586 27.04 -7.68 -25.63
CA GLY A 586 27.00 -9.07 -25.21
C GLY A 586 27.12 -9.23 -23.70
N THR A 587 26.67 -8.25 -22.91
CA THR A 587 26.84 -8.16 -21.45
C THR A 587 25.52 -8.24 -20.68
N MET A 588 24.52 -8.94 -21.23
CA MET A 588 23.21 -9.07 -20.57
C MET A 588 23.34 -9.69 -19.16
N ALA A 589 22.58 -9.16 -18.21
CA ALA A 589 22.74 -9.33 -16.77
C ALA A 589 21.59 -10.10 -16.11
N GLY A 590 20.78 -10.84 -16.89
CA GLY A 590 19.70 -11.65 -16.34
C GLY A 590 18.58 -10.83 -15.70
N LYS A 591 18.10 -9.78 -16.37
CA LYS A 591 16.96 -8.95 -15.93
C LYS A 591 15.79 -9.07 -16.90
N TYR A 592 14.57 -8.81 -16.42
CA TYR A 592 13.37 -8.74 -17.26
C TYR A 592 13.49 -7.61 -18.28
N THR A 593 13.21 -7.91 -19.54
CA THR A 593 13.46 -7.00 -20.67
C THR A 593 12.28 -6.09 -21.00
N PRO A 594 12.52 -4.97 -21.73
CA PRO A 594 11.46 -4.13 -22.27
C PRO A 594 10.41 -4.85 -23.12
N VAL A 595 10.82 -5.91 -23.81
CA VAL A 595 9.90 -6.73 -24.62
C VAL A 595 8.94 -7.53 -23.72
N GLN A 596 9.44 -8.09 -22.61
CA GLN A 596 8.64 -8.88 -21.67
C GLN A 596 7.58 -8.02 -20.99
N TYR A 597 7.98 -6.91 -20.34
CA TYR A 597 7.02 -6.11 -19.57
C TYR A 597 6.05 -5.32 -20.47
N ALA A 598 6.43 -4.96 -21.70
CA ALA A 598 5.47 -4.46 -22.68
C ALA A 598 4.45 -5.53 -23.12
N GLY A 599 4.86 -6.80 -23.18
CA GLY A 599 3.97 -7.93 -23.42
C GLY A 599 2.97 -8.14 -22.29
N TRP A 600 3.43 -8.12 -21.03
CA TRP A 600 2.57 -8.29 -19.86
C TRP A 600 1.50 -7.20 -19.75
N LEU A 601 1.83 -5.93 -20.04
CA LEU A 601 0.84 -4.86 -20.07
C LEU A 601 -0.25 -5.09 -21.13
N GLN A 602 0.10 -5.66 -22.29
CA GLN A 602 -0.90 -6.04 -23.31
C GLN A 602 -1.77 -7.19 -22.83
N THR A 603 -1.18 -8.22 -22.23
CA THR A 603 -1.89 -9.38 -21.70
C THR A 603 -2.86 -8.98 -20.58
N LEU A 604 -2.47 -8.06 -19.69
CA LEU A 604 -3.37 -7.50 -18.68
C LEU A 604 -4.55 -6.75 -19.31
N ALA A 605 -4.30 -5.88 -20.30
CA ALA A 605 -5.38 -5.14 -20.96
C ALA A 605 -6.37 -6.08 -21.69
N ASP A 606 -5.86 -7.09 -22.40
CA ASP A 606 -6.68 -8.07 -23.11
C ASP A 606 -7.55 -8.88 -22.12
N GLY A 607 -6.99 -9.30 -20.98
CA GLY A 607 -7.72 -10.03 -19.93
C GLY A 607 -8.83 -9.22 -19.26
N VAL A 608 -8.61 -7.92 -19.04
CA VAL A 608 -9.63 -7.01 -18.50
C VAL A 608 -10.75 -6.77 -19.52
N GLU A 609 -10.42 -6.53 -20.79
CA GLU A 609 -11.41 -6.32 -21.86
C GLU A 609 -12.30 -7.56 -22.10
N GLU A 610 -11.70 -8.76 -21.99
CA GLU A 610 -12.45 -10.02 -22.06
C GLU A 610 -13.50 -10.08 -20.94
N LYS A 611 -13.10 -9.78 -19.69
CA LYS A 611 -14.02 -9.81 -18.53
C LYS A 611 -15.07 -8.71 -18.57
N ILE A 612 -14.73 -7.51 -19.08
CA ILE A 612 -15.73 -6.48 -19.37
C ILE A 612 -16.78 -7.03 -20.34
N SER A 613 -16.35 -7.68 -21.42
CA SER A 613 -17.26 -8.26 -22.41
C SER A 613 -18.16 -9.35 -21.81
N GLN A 614 -17.60 -10.21 -20.95
CA GLN A 614 -18.36 -11.21 -20.20
C GLN A 614 -19.37 -10.57 -19.23
N ALA A 615 -18.98 -9.54 -18.49
CA ALA A 615 -19.85 -8.84 -17.54
C ALA A 615 -21.01 -8.11 -18.23
N GLN A 616 -20.77 -7.55 -19.42
CA GLN A 616 -21.79 -6.90 -20.25
C GLN A 616 -22.79 -7.88 -20.86
N ALA A 617 -22.40 -9.15 -21.04
CA ALA A 617 -23.32 -10.20 -21.49
C ALA A 617 -24.31 -10.64 -20.41
N VAL A 618 -24.04 -10.33 -19.13
CA VAL A 618 -24.99 -10.56 -18.03
C VAL A 618 -26.04 -9.44 -18.04
N PRO A 619 -27.35 -9.74 -18.09
CA PRO A 619 -28.40 -8.72 -18.11
C PRO A 619 -28.34 -7.78 -16.90
N GLU A 620 -28.39 -6.47 -17.16
CA GLU A 620 -28.43 -5.45 -16.10
C GLU A 620 -29.84 -5.30 -15.50
N LYS A 621 -29.90 -5.20 -14.18
CA LYS A 621 -31.13 -4.91 -13.46
C LYS A 621 -31.11 -3.44 -13.03
N GLY A 622 -31.69 -2.58 -13.85
CA GLY A 622 -31.78 -1.14 -13.58
C GLY A 622 -30.51 -0.37 -13.95
N ASP A 623 -30.46 0.89 -13.53
CA ASP A 623 -29.32 1.77 -13.75
C ASP A 623 -28.42 1.76 -12.51
N ASN A 624 -27.14 1.39 -12.66
CA ASN A 624 -26.17 1.30 -11.56
C ASN A 624 -24.95 2.21 -11.80
N ALA A 625 -24.86 3.29 -11.03
CA ALA A 625 -23.78 4.27 -11.13
C ALA A 625 -22.39 3.69 -10.80
N GLU A 626 -22.28 2.82 -9.79
CA GLU A 626 -21.01 2.16 -9.43
C GLU A 626 -20.50 1.27 -10.57
N TYR A 627 -21.40 0.50 -11.20
CA TYR A 627 -21.04 -0.36 -12.33
C TYR A 627 -20.53 0.48 -13.51
N LYS A 628 -21.20 1.60 -13.81
CA LYS A 628 -20.76 2.53 -14.86
C LYS A 628 -19.39 3.14 -14.53
N ALA A 629 -19.18 3.61 -13.31
CA ALA A 629 -17.92 4.17 -12.85
C ALA A 629 -16.78 3.15 -12.95
N LEU A 630 -17.01 1.91 -12.49
CA LEU A 630 -16.05 0.82 -12.62
C LEU A 630 -15.68 0.55 -14.08
N LEU A 631 -16.66 0.49 -14.99
CA LEU A 631 -16.37 0.29 -16.41
C LEU A 631 -15.57 1.44 -17.04
N VAL A 632 -15.75 2.68 -16.57
CA VAL A 632 -14.93 3.83 -17.02
C VAL A 632 -13.48 3.61 -16.58
N ASP A 633 -13.25 3.33 -15.30
CA ASP A 633 -11.90 3.11 -14.76
C ASP A 633 -11.18 1.94 -15.44
N LEU A 634 -11.85 0.78 -15.57
CA LEU A 634 -11.24 -0.40 -16.21
C LEU A 634 -10.82 -0.11 -17.65
N ARG A 635 -11.65 0.61 -18.42
CA ARG A 635 -11.32 0.97 -19.81
C ARG A 635 -10.17 1.96 -19.89
N MET A 636 -10.13 2.94 -18.99
CA MET A 636 -9.01 3.89 -18.91
C MET A 636 -7.72 3.18 -18.52
N LEU A 637 -7.75 2.24 -17.57
CA LEU A 637 -6.60 1.42 -17.22
C LEU A 637 -6.11 0.56 -18.41
N CYS A 638 -7.02 -0.02 -19.21
CA CYS A 638 -6.65 -0.73 -20.45
C CYS A 638 -5.97 0.19 -21.47
N ASP A 639 -6.53 1.39 -21.72
CA ASP A 639 -5.93 2.35 -22.64
C ASP A 639 -4.53 2.79 -22.16
N MET A 640 -4.36 2.99 -20.85
CA MET A 640 -3.06 3.33 -20.25
C MET A 640 -2.04 2.19 -20.35
N ALA A 641 -2.45 0.93 -20.12
CA ALA A 641 -1.58 -0.23 -20.32
C ALA A 641 -1.13 -0.34 -21.79
N ARG A 642 -2.06 -0.16 -22.74
CA ARG A 642 -1.75 -0.18 -24.17
C ARG A 642 -0.85 0.99 -24.56
N TYR A 643 -1.10 2.20 -24.03
CA TYR A 643 -0.23 3.37 -24.21
C TYR A 643 1.21 3.07 -23.80
N HIS A 644 1.43 2.61 -22.56
CA HIS A 644 2.77 2.32 -22.06
C HIS A 644 3.42 1.16 -22.83
N ALA A 645 2.67 0.09 -23.14
CA ALA A 645 3.21 -1.03 -23.93
C ALA A 645 3.73 -0.58 -25.31
N TYR A 646 3.00 0.31 -26.01
CA TYR A 646 3.44 0.85 -27.29
C TYR A 646 4.55 1.89 -27.14
N LYS A 647 4.54 2.72 -26.09
CA LYS A 647 5.58 3.71 -25.83
C LYS A 647 6.92 3.08 -25.44
N ILE A 648 6.91 2.01 -24.64
CA ILE A 648 8.09 1.19 -24.33
C ILE A 648 8.71 0.64 -25.61
N ARG A 649 7.88 0.06 -26.49
CA ARG A 649 8.36 -0.48 -27.78
C ARG A 649 8.89 0.63 -28.69
N ALA A 650 8.23 1.78 -28.75
CA ALA A 650 8.73 2.93 -29.52
C ALA A 650 10.08 3.44 -28.99
N ALA A 651 10.24 3.53 -27.66
CA ALA A 651 11.50 3.90 -27.03
C ALA A 651 12.61 2.87 -27.27
N LEU A 652 12.29 1.58 -27.30
CA LEU A 652 13.23 0.51 -27.65
C LEU A 652 13.74 0.64 -29.09
N GLU A 653 12.83 0.86 -30.06
CA GLU A 653 13.21 1.11 -31.45
C GLU A 653 14.04 2.41 -31.59
N LEU A 654 13.68 3.46 -30.85
CA LEU A 654 14.46 4.69 -30.81
C LEU A 654 15.88 4.45 -30.27
N ALA A 655 16.03 3.65 -29.22
CA ALA A 655 17.31 3.29 -28.66
C ALA A 655 18.17 2.48 -29.64
N TRP A 656 17.60 1.52 -30.37
CA TRP A 656 18.30 0.80 -31.45
C TRP A 656 18.75 1.74 -32.57
N TRP A 657 17.87 2.61 -33.05
CA TRP A 657 18.24 3.62 -34.05
C TRP A 657 19.35 4.54 -33.54
N LYS A 658 19.27 5.02 -32.28
CA LYS A 658 20.32 5.86 -31.68
C LYS A 658 21.68 5.15 -31.76
N HIS A 659 21.71 3.83 -31.59
CA HIS A 659 22.90 2.99 -31.62
C HIS A 659 23.42 2.68 -33.04
N ASN A 660 22.60 2.13 -33.94
CA ASN A 660 23.03 1.59 -35.24
C ASN A 660 22.71 2.50 -36.44
N LYS A 661 21.92 3.57 -36.24
CA LYS A 661 21.43 4.50 -37.27
C LYS A 661 20.61 3.84 -38.39
N ASP A 662 20.10 2.63 -38.20
CA ASP A 662 19.22 1.96 -39.16
C ASP A 662 17.84 2.63 -39.16
N THR A 663 17.47 3.19 -40.31
CA THR A 663 16.24 3.97 -40.50
C THR A 663 14.98 3.12 -40.39
N ALA A 664 15.08 1.78 -40.50
CA ALA A 664 13.97 0.87 -40.24
C ALA A 664 13.48 0.96 -38.79
N HIS A 665 14.41 1.07 -37.81
CA HIS A 665 14.06 1.25 -36.40
C HIS A 665 13.38 2.60 -36.16
N LEU A 666 13.85 3.68 -36.79
CA LEU A 666 13.19 4.99 -36.66
C LEU A 666 11.76 4.97 -37.25
N LYS A 667 11.55 4.26 -38.36
CA LYS A 667 10.22 4.08 -38.96
C LYS A 667 9.30 3.21 -38.08
N ALA A 668 9.85 2.17 -37.46
CA ALA A 668 9.14 1.35 -36.49
C ALA A 668 8.75 2.16 -35.24
N CYS A 669 9.67 2.99 -34.72
CA CYS A 669 9.43 3.93 -33.62
C CYS A 669 8.24 4.83 -33.92
N GLU A 670 8.20 5.49 -35.09
CA GLU A 670 7.08 6.34 -35.52
C GLU A 670 5.75 5.56 -35.51
N THR A 671 5.73 4.37 -36.12
CA THR A 671 4.52 3.55 -36.23
C THR A 671 3.98 3.13 -34.86
N LEU A 672 4.87 2.72 -33.95
CA LEU A 672 4.52 2.33 -32.59
C LEU A 672 4.08 3.53 -31.76
N PHE A 673 4.76 4.67 -31.90
CA PHE A 673 4.47 5.88 -31.15
C PHE A 673 3.13 6.49 -31.55
N ARG A 674 2.75 6.46 -32.84
CA ARG A 674 1.39 6.84 -33.27
C ARG A 674 0.31 5.99 -32.61
N ARG A 675 0.56 4.69 -32.39
CA ARG A 675 -0.37 3.83 -31.64
C ARG A 675 -0.44 4.22 -30.18
N ALA A 676 0.71 4.49 -29.54
CA ALA A 676 0.74 5.00 -28.16
C ALA A 676 -0.09 6.28 -28.04
N LEU A 677 0.16 7.28 -28.90
CA LEU A 677 -0.59 8.53 -28.94
C LEU A 677 -2.09 8.29 -29.09
N ARG A 678 -2.51 7.36 -29.96
CA ARG A 678 -3.93 7.03 -30.13
C ARG A 678 -4.57 6.50 -28.85
N TYR A 679 -3.89 5.64 -28.09
CA TYR A 679 -4.41 5.17 -26.81
C TYR A 679 -4.42 6.27 -25.75
N TRP A 680 -3.44 7.19 -25.75
CA TRP A 680 -3.49 8.38 -24.90
C TRP A 680 -4.69 9.29 -25.22
N GLU A 681 -5.02 9.47 -26.50
CA GLU A 681 -6.22 10.20 -26.91
C GLU A 681 -7.50 9.53 -26.41
N LEU A 682 -7.61 8.20 -26.56
CA LEU A 682 -8.75 7.44 -26.08
C LEU A 682 -8.90 7.50 -24.55
N LEU A 683 -7.79 7.47 -23.82
CA LEU A 683 -7.73 7.69 -22.38
C LEU A 683 -8.23 9.10 -22.02
N SER A 684 -7.69 10.12 -22.70
CA SER A 684 -8.02 11.53 -22.43
C SER A 684 -9.48 11.85 -22.74
N GLU A 685 -10.03 11.34 -23.85
CA GLU A 685 -11.44 11.51 -24.21
C GLU A 685 -12.39 10.92 -23.15
N LYS A 686 -12.02 9.79 -22.53
CA LYS A 686 -12.80 9.20 -21.42
C LYS A 686 -12.66 10.02 -20.15
N GLY A 687 -11.43 10.45 -19.85
CA GLY A 687 -11.12 11.34 -18.73
C GLY A 687 -11.97 12.61 -18.76
N ASP A 688 -11.92 13.38 -19.85
CA ASP A 688 -12.65 14.64 -19.97
C ASP A 688 -14.17 14.48 -19.87
N LYS A 689 -14.69 13.33 -20.31
CA LYS A 689 -16.12 13.06 -20.27
C LYS A 689 -16.59 12.72 -18.84
N ALA A 690 -15.77 12.01 -18.07
CA ALA A 690 -16.18 11.44 -16.80
C ALA A 690 -15.68 12.24 -15.59
N TYR A 691 -14.41 12.65 -15.60
CA TYR A 691 -13.70 13.20 -14.46
C TYR A 691 -13.79 14.72 -14.36
N TYR A 692 -13.54 15.26 -13.17
CA TYR A 692 -13.42 16.69 -12.94
C TYR A 692 -12.27 17.28 -13.77
N HIS A 693 -12.47 18.51 -14.24
CA HIS A 693 -11.60 19.14 -15.24
C HIS A 693 -10.32 19.77 -14.64
N ASP A 694 -10.20 19.83 -13.32
CA ASP A 694 -9.07 20.41 -12.61
C ASP A 694 -8.71 19.54 -11.39
N LEU A 695 -8.34 18.28 -11.65
CA LEU A 695 -7.99 17.31 -10.61
C LEU A 695 -6.72 17.78 -9.89
N ASP A 696 -6.85 18.42 -8.73
CA ASP A 696 -5.71 18.90 -7.95
C ASP A 696 -5.34 17.91 -6.83
N PHE A 697 -4.16 17.32 -6.97
CA PHE A 697 -3.52 16.45 -5.99
C PHE A 697 -2.14 16.98 -5.56
N SER A 698 -1.93 18.28 -5.71
CA SER A 698 -0.62 18.91 -5.54
C SER A 698 -0.23 19.06 -4.07
N SER A 699 1.05 18.83 -3.75
CA SER A 699 1.60 19.08 -2.41
C SER A 699 2.93 19.81 -2.54
N ALA A 700 3.38 20.43 -1.45
CA ALA A 700 4.64 21.19 -1.39
C ALA A 700 4.78 22.30 -2.46
N GLY A 701 3.66 22.84 -2.97
CA GLY A 701 3.65 23.84 -4.04
C GLY A 701 3.91 23.30 -5.46
N SER A 702 3.94 21.98 -5.65
CA SER A 702 4.07 21.37 -6.97
C SER A 702 2.90 21.75 -7.90
N LYS A 703 3.16 21.84 -9.21
CA LYS A 703 2.13 22.10 -10.25
C LYS A 703 1.95 20.94 -11.22
N THR A 704 2.66 19.83 -11.00
CA THR A 704 2.68 18.68 -11.90
C THR A 704 1.56 17.67 -11.60
N ARG A 705 0.87 17.81 -10.47
CA ARG A 705 -0.23 16.93 -10.03
C ARG A 705 -1.58 17.63 -10.14
N ARG A 706 -1.79 18.34 -11.25
CA ARG A 706 -3.01 19.11 -11.50
C ARG A 706 -3.42 19.05 -12.96
N GLY A 707 -4.72 19.02 -13.23
CA GLY A 707 -5.30 19.13 -14.56
C GLY A 707 -5.93 17.82 -15.04
N THR A 708 -5.77 17.53 -16.33
CA THR A 708 -6.36 16.38 -17.03
C THR A 708 -5.34 15.65 -17.89
N TRP A 709 -5.66 14.42 -18.34
CA TRP A 709 -4.85 13.69 -19.32
C TRP A 709 -4.66 14.45 -20.64
N ARG A 710 -5.65 15.27 -21.05
CA ARG A 710 -5.56 16.06 -22.28
C ARG A 710 -4.44 17.11 -22.21
N ASP A 711 -4.21 17.69 -21.04
CA ASP A 711 -3.19 18.73 -20.84
C ASP A 711 -1.77 18.23 -21.14
N LEU A 712 -1.56 16.91 -21.00
CA LEU A 712 -0.27 16.27 -21.22
C LEU A 712 -0.03 15.87 -22.69
N LYS A 713 -1.06 15.92 -23.54
CA LYS A 713 -0.99 15.47 -24.95
C LYS A 713 0.09 16.20 -25.76
N LYS A 714 0.30 17.49 -25.48
CA LYS A 714 1.30 18.33 -26.15
C LYS A 714 2.73 17.78 -26.08
N GLU A 715 3.08 17.03 -25.02
CA GLU A 715 4.38 16.34 -24.94
C GLU A 715 4.54 15.32 -26.06
N LEU A 716 3.49 14.52 -26.27
CA LEU A 716 3.47 13.44 -27.23
C LEU A 716 3.42 13.96 -28.66
N GLU A 717 2.71 15.08 -28.89
CA GLU A 717 2.70 15.74 -30.19
C GLU A 717 4.08 16.32 -30.54
N ALA A 718 4.81 16.85 -29.56
CA ALA A 718 6.18 17.32 -29.76
C ALA A 718 7.14 16.18 -30.13
N ASP A 719 7.06 15.03 -29.45
CA ASP A 719 7.84 13.84 -29.78
C ASP A 719 7.56 13.32 -31.19
N LEU A 720 6.29 13.23 -31.57
CA LEU A 720 5.92 12.76 -32.91
C LEU A 720 6.48 13.67 -34.00
N ASN A 721 6.38 14.99 -33.80
CA ASN A 721 6.98 15.98 -34.71
C ASN A 721 8.51 15.83 -34.81
N THR A 722 9.20 15.52 -33.70
CA THR A 722 10.64 15.25 -33.71
C THR A 722 10.97 14.00 -34.52
N ILE A 723 10.21 12.91 -34.34
CA ILE A 723 10.40 11.66 -35.10
C ILE A 723 10.19 11.88 -36.61
N GLU A 724 9.11 12.57 -36.98
CA GLU A 724 8.79 12.87 -38.39
C GLU A 724 9.89 13.69 -39.07
N LYS A 725 10.41 14.73 -38.39
CA LYS A 725 11.55 15.52 -38.90
C LYS A 725 12.82 14.68 -39.10
N LEU A 726 13.08 13.72 -38.21
CA LEU A 726 14.23 12.81 -38.35
C LEU A 726 14.05 11.86 -39.55
N LEU A 727 12.81 11.50 -39.90
CA LEU A 727 12.49 10.65 -41.06
C LEU A 727 12.57 11.41 -42.40
N ASP A 728 12.18 12.69 -42.43
CA ASP A 728 12.25 13.51 -43.66
C ASP A 728 13.68 13.65 -44.22
N GLY A 729 14.69 13.45 -43.37
CA GLY A 729 16.11 13.42 -43.74
C GLY A 729 16.66 12.05 -44.15
N ALA A 730 15.85 10.99 -44.17
CA ALA A 730 16.29 9.59 -44.29
C ALA A 730 15.71 8.86 -45.52
N SER A 731 16.51 7.98 -46.15
CA SER A 731 15.99 6.99 -47.10
C SER A 731 15.21 5.92 -46.34
N VAL A 732 13.88 5.96 -46.45
CA VAL A 732 12.97 5.09 -45.69
C VAL A 732 12.87 3.72 -46.35
N THR A 733 13.16 2.66 -45.59
CA THR A 733 12.82 1.29 -45.97
C THR A 733 11.48 0.95 -45.33
N ASP A 734 10.47 0.60 -46.13
CA ASP A 734 9.16 0.24 -45.60
C ASP A 734 9.25 -1.10 -44.86
N THR A 735 9.16 -1.08 -43.54
CA THR A 735 9.14 -2.27 -42.69
C THR A 735 7.78 -2.45 -42.05
N LEU A 736 7.12 -3.56 -42.37
CA LEU A 736 5.92 -4.00 -41.66
C LEU A 736 6.30 -4.41 -40.24
N TYR A 737 5.80 -3.68 -39.25
CA TYR A 737 5.84 -4.11 -37.85
C TYR A 737 5.12 -5.48 -37.73
N LYS A 738 5.89 -6.53 -37.43
CA LYS A 738 5.33 -7.84 -37.10
C LYS A 738 5.03 -7.87 -35.61
N LYS A 739 3.84 -8.33 -35.24
CA LYS A 739 3.54 -8.68 -33.84
C LYS A 739 4.54 -9.76 -33.44
N GLU A 740 5.48 -9.41 -32.56
CA GLU A 740 6.38 -10.40 -31.97
C GLU A 740 5.52 -11.45 -31.25
N LYS A 741 5.86 -12.72 -31.45
CA LYS A 741 5.27 -13.76 -30.62
C LYS A 741 5.79 -13.54 -29.21
N GLU A 742 4.87 -13.48 -28.25
CA GLU A 742 5.23 -13.54 -26.85
C GLU A 742 5.98 -14.84 -26.62
N GLU A 743 7.26 -14.71 -26.37
CA GLU A 743 8.11 -15.83 -26.09
C GLU A 743 8.02 -16.16 -24.61
N LYS A 744 7.71 -17.43 -24.33
CA LYS A 744 7.48 -17.89 -22.96
C LYS A 744 8.79 -18.02 -22.20
N GLU A 745 8.77 -17.60 -20.96
CA GLU A 745 9.82 -17.89 -19.99
C GLU A 745 10.03 -19.41 -19.85
N LEU A 746 11.25 -19.80 -19.45
CA LEU A 746 11.53 -21.18 -19.10
C LEU A 746 10.81 -21.53 -17.79
N CYS A 747 10.25 -22.73 -17.72
CA CYS A 747 9.66 -23.25 -16.48
C CYS A 747 10.79 -23.72 -15.55
N LEU A 748 11.29 -22.82 -14.71
CA LEU A 748 12.33 -23.12 -13.74
C LEU A 748 11.73 -23.75 -12.47
N SER A 749 12.47 -24.64 -11.83
CA SER A 749 12.13 -25.15 -10.50
C SER A 749 13.39 -25.38 -9.67
N SER A 750 13.31 -24.98 -8.40
CA SER A 750 14.37 -25.10 -7.40
C SER A 750 13.73 -25.28 -6.04
N GLU A 751 14.40 -25.97 -5.13
CA GLU A 751 14.03 -26.01 -3.71
C GLU A 751 14.99 -25.10 -2.95
N PHE A 752 14.45 -24.08 -2.31
CA PHE A 752 15.20 -23.21 -1.40
C PHE A 752 14.94 -23.65 0.05
N PRO A 753 15.96 -23.73 0.92
CA PRO A 753 15.71 -23.96 2.33
C PRO A 753 14.95 -22.78 2.94
N ALA A 754 14.01 -23.05 3.84
CA ALA A 754 13.32 -21.98 4.57
C ALA A 754 14.22 -21.35 5.64
N GLU A 755 14.99 -22.19 6.32
CA GLU A 755 15.85 -21.84 7.46
C GLU A 755 17.21 -22.51 7.33
N VAL A 756 18.25 -21.84 7.79
CA VAL A 756 19.63 -22.35 7.85
C VAL A 756 20.34 -21.85 9.11
N LYS A 757 21.38 -22.58 9.51
CA LYS A 757 22.24 -22.14 10.62
C LYS A 757 23.38 -21.26 10.13
N ALA A 758 23.69 -20.19 10.86
CA ALA A 758 24.87 -19.34 10.65
C ALA A 758 26.16 -20.18 10.54
N GLY A 759 27.05 -19.77 9.64
CA GLY A 759 28.30 -20.49 9.34
C GLY A 759 28.15 -21.72 8.44
N SER A 760 26.94 -22.10 8.03
CA SER A 760 26.70 -23.30 7.20
C SER A 760 26.67 -22.99 5.72
N ASP A 761 27.33 -23.81 4.90
CA ASP A 761 27.21 -23.74 3.44
C ASP A 761 25.76 -24.00 2.99
N ILE A 762 25.25 -23.19 2.06
CA ILE A 762 23.91 -23.34 1.49
C ILE A 762 24.01 -23.81 0.05
N ARG A 763 23.61 -25.07 -0.20
CA ARG A 763 23.57 -25.63 -1.55
C ARG A 763 22.20 -25.40 -2.19
N ILE A 764 22.17 -24.71 -3.32
CA ILE A 764 20.95 -24.49 -4.13
C ILE A 764 21.04 -25.29 -5.42
N ARG A 765 19.93 -25.96 -5.79
CA ARG A 765 19.83 -26.81 -6.98
C ARG A 765 18.66 -26.42 -7.86
N VAL A 766 18.91 -26.37 -9.16
CA VAL A 766 17.89 -26.13 -10.19
C VAL A 766 17.70 -27.39 -11.02
N SER A 767 16.46 -27.87 -11.09
CA SER A 767 16.13 -29.08 -11.82
C SER A 767 16.08 -28.85 -13.32
N LYS A 768 16.57 -29.83 -14.09
CA LYS A 768 16.37 -29.90 -15.55
C LYS A 768 15.00 -30.45 -15.93
N THR A 769 14.24 -31.04 -15.00
CA THR A 769 12.99 -31.74 -15.30
C THR A 769 11.94 -30.78 -15.89
N GLY A 770 11.48 -31.07 -17.11
CA GLY A 770 10.49 -30.24 -17.81
C GLY A 770 11.08 -29.06 -18.58
N VAL A 771 12.39 -28.80 -18.47
CA VAL A 771 13.12 -27.82 -19.28
C VAL A 771 13.89 -28.57 -20.36
N GLY A 772 13.74 -28.16 -21.62
CA GLY A 772 14.49 -28.74 -22.74
C GLY A 772 15.98 -28.36 -22.70
N ILE A 773 16.50 -27.87 -23.82
CA ILE A 773 17.88 -27.38 -23.89
C ILE A 773 17.96 -26.01 -23.20
N TRP A 774 18.85 -25.89 -22.21
CA TRP A 774 19.12 -24.61 -21.54
C TRP A 774 19.95 -23.73 -22.49
N PRO A 775 19.51 -22.49 -22.75
CA PRO A 775 20.19 -21.61 -23.70
C PRO A 775 21.53 -21.10 -23.17
N ASP A 776 21.61 -20.81 -21.86
CA ASP A 776 22.81 -20.44 -21.11
C ASP A 776 22.79 -21.10 -19.70
N THR A 777 23.93 -21.05 -19.01
CA THR A 777 24.07 -21.62 -17.65
C THR A 777 23.30 -20.78 -16.62
N PRO A 778 22.54 -21.39 -15.69
CA PRO A 778 21.84 -20.64 -14.65
C PRO A 778 22.80 -19.87 -13.75
N VAL A 779 22.34 -18.72 -13.25
CA VAL A 779 23.08 -17.89 -12.28
C VAL A 779 22.27 -17.80 -11.00
N LEU A 780 22.89 -18.14 -9.87
CA LEU A 780 22.36 -17.91 -8.53
C LEU A 780 22.74 -16.49 -8.09
N HIS A 781 21.76 -15.75 -7.60
CA HIS A 781 21.91 -14.43 -6.99
C HIS A 781 21.64 -14.55 -5.49
N TYR A 782 22.49 -13.98 -4.66
CA TYR A 782 22.29 -13.96 -3.21
C TYR A 782 22.82 -12.67 -2.55
N ARG A 783 22.16 -12.24 -1.48
CA ARG A 783 22.57 -11.09 -0.65
C ARG A 783 21.96 -11.23 0.73
N HIS A 784 22.55 -10.60 1.74
CA HIS A 784 21.84 -10.33 2.98
C HIS A 784 20.56 -9.51 2.72
N VAL A 785 19.60 -9.59 3.65
CA VAL A 785 18.48 -8.63 3.79
C VAL A 785 19.02 -7.28 4.31
N ASN A 786 20.02 -6.76 3.61
CA ASN A 786 20.68 -5.48 3.81
C ASN A 786 20.82 -4.82 2.43
N GLN A 787 19.97 -3.84 2.16
CA GLN A 787 19.92 -3.14 0.88
C GLN A 787 21.16 -2.24 0.66
N THR A 788 21.87 -1.87 1.73
CA THR A 788 23.08 -1.04 1.65
C THR A 788 24.28 -1.76 1.04
N GLU A 789 24.24 -3.10 0.92
CA GLU A 789 25.25 -3.88 0.20
C GLU A 789 25.20 -3.67 -1.33
N GLY A 790 24.12 -3.07 -1.85
CA GLY A 790 23.95 -2.82 -3.28
C GLY A 790 23.53 -4.08 -4.05
N LEU A 791 24.24 -4.38 -5.14
CA LEU A 791 23.90 -5.49 -6.04
C LEU A 791 24.07 -6.85 -5.37
N PHE A 792 23.29 -7.84 -5.82
CA PHE A 792 23.44 -9.22 -5.39
C PHE A 792 24.80 -9.80 -5.81
N HIS A 793 25.37 -10.66 -4.95
CA HIS A 793 26.46 -11.55 -5.35
C HIS A 793 25.93 -12.57 -6.35
N THR A 794 26.77 -12.98 -7.30
CA THR A 794 26.40 -13.92 -8.36
C THR A 794 27.32 -15.14 -8.38
N LEU A 795 26.72 -16.32 -8.62
CA LEU A 795 27.43 -17.57 -8.84
C LEU A 795 26.88 -18.26 -10.09
N VAL A 796 27.75 -18.51 -11.07
CA VAL A 796 27.43 -19.37 -12.20
C VAL A 796 27.27 -20.80 -11.68
N MET A 797 26.11 -21.41 -11.92
CA MET A 797 25.82 -22.74 -11.39
C MET A 797 26.55 -23.82 -12.19
N THR A 798 27.07 -24.84 -11.52
CA THR A 798 27.79 -25.95 -12.15
C THR A 798 26.81 -27.05 -12.57
N GLU A 799 26.97 -27.58 -13.77
CA GLU A 799 26.14 -28.68 -14.26
C GLU A 799 26.38 -29.97 -13.44
N THR A 800 25.29 -30.63 -13.06
CA THR A 800 25.30 -31.95 -12.43
C THR A 800 24.44 -32.94 -13.22
N GLY A 801 24.48 -34.22 -12.83
CA GLY A 801 23.68 -35.27 -13.47
C GLY A 801 22.16 -35.03 -13.41
N GLU A 802 21.69 -34.28 -12.40
CA GLU A 802 20.26 -34.03 -12.14
C GLU A 802 19.81 -32.59 -12.44
N GLY A 803 20.75 -31.67 -12.73
CA GLY A 803 20.43 -30.25 -12.83
C GLY A 803 21.65 -29.34 -12.92
N TYR A 804 21.55 -28.20 -12.24
CA TYR A 804 22.66 -27.30 -11.94
C TYR A 804 22.69 -27.01 -10.44
N GLU A 805 23.88 -26.77 -9.88
CA GLU A 805 24.01 -26.40 -8.46
C GLU A 805 25.06 -25.31 -8.20
N ALA A 806 24.85 -24.56 -7.12
CA ALA A 806 25.82 -23.60 -6.58
C ALA A 806 25.80 -23.65 -5.04
N VAL A 807 26.89 -23.23 -4.40
CA VAL A 807 27.04 -23.23 -2.95
C VAL A 807 27.35 -21.81 -2.49
N ILE A 808 26.48 -21.25 -1.63
CA ILE A 808 26.75 -20.02 -0.89
C ILE A 808 27.69 -20.38 0.27
N PRO A 809 28.88 -19.76 0.37
CA PRO A 809 29.84 -20.07 1.44
C PRO A 809 29.29 -19.77 2.83
N GLY A 810 29.46 -20.70 3.78
CA GLY A 810 29.01 -20.53 5.16
C GLY A 810 29.62 -19.32 5.87
N GLU A 811 30.81 -18.86 5.46
CA GLU A 811 31.43 -17.62 5.98
C GLU A 811 30.62 -16.35 5.69
N TYR A 812 29.80 -16.35 4.62
CA TYR A 812 28.89 -15.25 4.31
C TYR A 812 27.59 -15.36 5.12
N VAL A 813 27.22 -16.54 5.61
CA VAL A 813 25.94 -16.78 6.31
C VAL A 813 26.09 -16.39 7.78
N THR A 814 25.64 -15.19 8.12
CA THR A 814 25.76 -14.62 9.49
C THR A 814 24.40 -14.54 10.19
N ALA A 815 24.39 -14.67 11.51
CA ALA A 815 23.16 -14.55 12.30
C ALA A 815 22.58 -13.12 12.34
N ASP A 816 23.38 -12.12 11.94
CA ASP A 816 22.97 -10.72 11.88
C ASP A 816 21.88 -10.46 10.82
N TRP A 817 21.76 -11.32 9.80
CA TRP A 817 20.92 -11.07 8.62
C TRP A 817 20.27 -12.34 8.09
N ASP A 818 19.03 -12.23 7.62
CA ASP A 818 18.46 -13.23 6.72
C ASP A 818 19.05 -13.08 5.31
N LEU A 819 18.82 -14.05 4.42
CA LEU A 819 19.35 -14.04 3.04
C LEU A 819 18.23 -13.98 2.00
N MET A 820 18.40 -13.16 0.97
CA MET A 820 17.58 -13.18 -0.24
C MET A 820 18.30 -13.96 -1.34
N VAL A 821 17.60 -14.88 -2.00
CA VAL A 821 18.14 -15.68 -3.10
C VAL A 821 17.16 -15.79 -4.27
N TYR A 822 17.69 -15.77 -5.50
CA TYR A 822 16.92 -16.09 -6.70
C TYR A 822 17.84 -16.59 -7.82
N ILE A 823 17.24 -17.14 -8.86
CA ILE A 823 17.96 -17.74 -9.98
C ILE A 823 17.52 -17.08 -11.28
N THR A 824 18.47 -16.79 -12.16
CA THR A 824 18.19 -16.25 -13.49
C THR A 824 18.79 -17.13 -14.57
N VAL A 825 18.08 -17.23 -15.70
CA VAL A 825 18.59 -17.85 -16.93
C VAL A 825 18.30 -16.91 -18.08
N GLN A 826 19.37 -16.49 -18.75
CA GLN A 826 19.28 -15.64 -19.91
C GLN A 826 19.16 -16.51 -21.17
N LYS A 827 18.21 -16.21 -22.05
CA LYS A 827 18.15 -16.80 -23.39
C LYS A 827 18.98 -15.98 -24.37
N ARG A 828 19.49 -16.63 -25.41
CA ARG A 828 20.25 -15.99 -26.52
C ARG A 828 19.51 -14.87 -27.26
N ASN A 829 18.19 -14.89 -27.25
CA ASN A 829 17.34 -13.85 -27.86
C ASN A 829 16.98 -12.71 -26.90
N GLY A 830 17.57 -12.66 -25.71
CA GLY A 830 17.40 -11.58 -24.74
C GLY A 830 16.38 -11.85 -23.64
N ILE A 831 15.61 -12.94 -23.68
CA ILE A 831 14.59 -13.19 -22.63
C ILE A 831 15.21 -13.75 -21.36
N CYS A 832 14.93 -13.10 -20.24
CA CYS A 832 15.30 -13.60 -18.93
C CYS A 832 14.15 -14.44 -18.35
N SER A 833 14.49 -15.62 -17.82
CA SER A 833 13.60 -16.40 -16.95
C SER A 833 14.15 -16.34 -15.53
N MET A 834 13.30 -16.03 -14.56
CA MET A 834 13.70 -15.95 -13.15
C MET A 834 12.94 -16.98 -12.31
N TYR A 835 13.59 -17.45 -11.24
CA TYR A 835 12.95 -18.30 -10.25
C TYR A 835 13.27 -17.81 -8.82
N PRO A 836 12.26 -17.50 -8.00
CA PRO A 836 10.83 -17.70 -8.29
C PRO A 836 10.22 -16.79 -9.37
N GLY A 837 10.74 -15.57 -9.55
CA GLY A 837 10.19 -14.60 -10.51
C GLY A 837 8.86 -13.97 -10.06
N ILE A 838 8.43 -12.92 -10.78
CA ILE A 838 7.22 -12.18 -10.39
C ILE A 838 5.95 -13.05 -10.49
N TYR A 839 5.01 -12.84 -9.56
CA TYR A 839 3.74 -13.57 -9.49
C TYR A 839 3.87 -15.11 -9.53
N ASN A 840 4.96 -15.66 -8.98
CA ASN A 840 5.14 -17.10 -8.87
C ASN A 840 3.98 -17.74 -8.07
N PRO A 841 3.44 -18.90 -8.50
CA PRO A 841 2.29 -19.53 -7.83
C PRO A 841 2.60 -20.10 -6.44
N VAL A 842 3.88 -20.35 -6.13
CA VAL A 842 4.32 -20.94 -4.86
C VAL A 842 4.97 -19.90 -3.97
N TYR A 843 5.88 -19.09 -4.53
CA TYR A 843 6.61 -18.09 -3.76
C TYR A 843 5.90 -16.73 -3.80
N PRO A 844 5.83 -16.01 -2.66
CA PRO A 844 5.15 -14.72 -2.61
C PRO A 844 5.91 -13.61 -3.34
N TYR A 845 7.24 -13.72 -3.48
CA TYR A 845 8.13 -12.69 -4.05
C TYR A 845 8.95 -13.24 -5.22
N PRO A 846 9.58 -12.37 -6.05
CA PRO A 846 10.47 -12.81 -7.12
C PRO A 846 11.81 -13.41 -6.65
N TYR A 847 12.06 -13.37 -5.34
CA TYR A 847 13.14 -14.05 -4.63
C TYR A 847 12.57 -14.88 -3.48
N HIS A 848 13.38 -15.80 -2.96
CA HIS A 848 13.11 -16.50 -1.71
C HIS A 848 13.93 -15.87 -0.57
N VAL A 849 13.36 -15.82 0.63
CA VAL A 849 14.05 -15.36 1.84
C VAL A 849 14.35 -16.57 2.72
N ILE A 850 15.63 -16.79 3.01
CA ILE A 850 16.13 -17.83 3.90
C ILE A 850 16.38 -17.19 5.27
N THR A 851 15.68 -17.67 6.29
CA THR A 851 15.91 -17.24 7.67
C THR A 851 17.22 -17.85 8.18
N VAL A 852 18.06 -17.03 8.82
CA VAL A 852 19.33 -17.48 9.40
C VAL A 852 19.25 -17.50 10.92
N ASP A 853 19.43 -18.68 11.50
CA ASP A 853 19.44 -18.92 12.95
C ASP A 853 20.87 -19.05 13.49
N ASP A 854 21.04 -18.84 14.81
CA ASP A 854 22.32 -18.93 15.53
C ASP A 854 22.95 -20.34 15.60
#